data_AF-A0A1Q9P0V3-F1
#
_entry.id   AF-A0A1Q9P0V3-F1
#
_cell.length_a   1.000
_cell.length_b   1.000
_cell.length_c   1.000
_cell.angle_alpha   90.00
_cell.angle_beta   90.00
_cell.angle_gamma   90.00
#
_symmetry.space_group_name_H-M   'P 1'
#
loop_
_entity.id
_entity.type
_entity.pdbx_description
1 polymer ?
#
loop_
_entity_poly.entity_id
_entity_poly.type
_entity_poly.pdbx_seq_one_letter_code
_entity_poly.pdbx_strand_id
1 'polypeptide(L)'
;MKDKLIVCTLIVLFLSVSFYVPVGIVNVSNDSASIMPEKEHELAQAPVVLFDESHNPGSDFTHDNELLNLATDLESHGYAVENMSVWSESLLFSADVVIVAVPMVAYSTEEYHVLEQFVAKGGGLFIISDNPTGTTADELALDFGFTFYTYYLQDQDDYIVNPYWIQWDRVSNFGNHPITGGVSSVTTYLGYGIRTYPGLAVPILIMDADDNSEFSTGLAAHGTTAIIATEYPTGLGRIVVAGDIHQFAGGDVDTSGTVDYYEGDNDLLARNIIDWLAGATIPENIIVFDQTHIPFGRTHVQSRHIDVLFDEIHSPFYEAIGTYSTLIEYLEGNYLDTSYMDVFDPVEYSGADVVVHANPTGTFSSYDIRDLKEHVLDGAGLLLIGDASVVLGAGAAQIAEEFGAEFYEGGLNDTDDNYDDNSNRVRMDGSNLADHPSLNGVHEVGYIYGSGFRTVPDNAVTILRTDDDSSSGWTVEPPGSPSPRNVPCAIAFQYGAGRVMMIADGGMFTATYLGHGNNSLFAISAMRWLAQGKSLRHYWYGAQALRNQGYGVMSMKQFNATVLEGTDALILPVSMDPYLGVEKTIIEEYVTVDGNGLFLIGEASFYGDDIRDIATDYGIYFDSLGTTLEDEDDYASTSFYNRFLLDSGNIQTHAITQGVEG
;
A
#
# COMPACT_ATOMS: atom_id res chain seq x y z
N MET A 1 15.46 -52.16 -58.62
CA MET A 1 16.32 -51.17 -57.95
C MET A 1 15.60 -50.79 -56.66
N LYS A 2 15.76 -51.61 -55.63
CA LYS A 2 16.72 -51.48 -54.51
C LYS A 2 16.18 -50.58 -53.38
N ASP A 3 15.73 -51.30 -52.36
CA ASP A 3 16.00 -51.12 -50.93
C ASP A 3 15.07 -50.25 -50.05
N LYS A 4 14.62 -50.93 -48.96
CA LYS A 4 14.05 -50.47 -47.67
C LYS A 4 12.54 -50.19 -47.66
N LEU A 5 11.71 -50.63 -46.69
CA LEU A 5 11.88 -51.41 -45.45
C LEU A 5 10.46 -51.64 -44.82
N ILE A 6 10.21 -52.86 -44.31
CA ILE A 6 9.26 -53.30 -43.23
C ILE A 6 7.71 -53.28 -43.44
N VAL A 7 7.22 -54.47 -43.81
CA VAL A 7 6.14 -55.35 -43.25
C VAL A 7 4.87 -54.78 -42.57
N CYS A 8 3.78 -54.95 -43.32
CA CYS A 8 2.36 -55.26 -43.07
C CYS A 8 1.84 -55.68 -41.66
N THR A 9 0.70 -55.05 -41.31
CA THR A 9 -0.63 -55.64 -40.99
C THR A 9 -0.72 -56.97 -40.24
N LEU A 10 -1.31 -56.96 -39.03
CA LEU A 10 -2.08 -58.11 -38.54
C LEU A 10 -3.25 -57.70 -37.61
N ILE A 11 -4.40 -58.31 -37.91
CA ILE A 11 -5.69 -58.34 -37.21
C ILE A 11 -5.56 -59.06 -35.85
N VAL A 12 -6.14 -58.53 -34.75
CA VAL A 12 -6.52 -59.36 -33.58
C VAL A 12 -7.80 -58.82 -32.91
N LEU A 13 -8.73 -59.75 -32.67
CA LEU A 13 -10.01 -59.64 -31.97
C LEU A 13 -9.86 -59.22 -30.49
N PHE A 14 -10.81 -58.42 -30.01
CA PHE A 14 -11.09 -58.23 -28.59
C PHE A 14 -11.74 -59.50 -27.99
N LEU A 15 -11.04 -60.13 -27.05
CA LEU A 15 -11.58 -61.13 -26.12
C LEU A 15 -11.72 -60.46 -24.74
N SER A 16 -12.96 -60.30 -24.29
CA SER A 16 -13.31 -59.86 -22.94
C SER A 16 -13.03 -60.98 -21.93
N VAL A 17 -12.05 -60.77 -21.05
CA VAL A 17 -11.85 -61.57 -19.84
C VAL A 17 -12.35 -60.77 -18.65
N SER A 18 -13.47 -61.23 -18.07
CA SER A 18 -14.04 -60.70 -16.84
C SER A 18 -13.22 -61.16 -15.64
N PHE A 19 -12.62 -60.22 -14.90
CA PHE A 19 -12.17 -60.49 -13.54
C PHE A 19 -13.33 -60.32 -12.57
N TYR A 20 -13.68 -61.43 -11.92
CA TYR A 20 -14.68 -61.53 -10.87
C TYR A 20 -14.00 -61.10 -9.56
N VAL A 21 -14.32 -59.90 -9.05
CA VAL A 21 -13.95 -59.50 -7.67
C VAL A 21 -15.16 -59.78 -6.79
N PRO A 22 -15.05 -60.64 -5.76
CA PRO A 22 -16.15 -60.87 -4.84
C PRO A 22 -16.33 -59.63 -3.96
N VAL A 23 -17.51 -58.99 -4.08
CA VAL A 23 -17.99 -58.00 -3.13
C VAL A 23 -18.26 -58.73 -1.81
N GLY A 24 -17.27 -58.75 -0.93
CA GLY A 24 -17.47 -59.03 0.48
C GLY A 24 -18.23 -57.87 1.08
N ILE A 25 -19.47 -58.11 1.51
CA ILE A 25 -20.24 -57.20 2.34
C ILE A 25 -19.48 -57.11 3.67
N VAL A 26 -18.70 -56.05 3.83
CA VAL A 26 -18.21 -55.61 5.14
C VAL A 26 -19.37 -54.85 5.77
N ASN A 27 -19.92 -55.40 6.85
CA ASN A 27 -20.70 -54.63 7.81
C ASN A 27 -19.76 -53.57 8.39
N VAL A 28 -19.75 -52.39 7.78
CA VAL A 28 -19.24 -51.18 8.42
C VAL A 28 -20.27 -50.86 9.49
N SER A 29 -19.93 -51.10 10.76
CA SER A 29 -20.64 -50.48 11.86
C SER A 29 -20.63 -48.98 11.60
N ASN A 30 -21.82 -48.36 11.63
CA ASN A 30 -21.95 -46.91 11.73
C ASN A 30 -21.35 -46.48 13.07
N ASP A 31 -20.02 -46.39 13.14
CA ASP A 31 -19.40 -45.40 13.99
C ASP A 31 -19.66 -44.08 13.30
N SER A 32 -20.68 -43.40 13.79
CA SER A 32 -20.96 -42.01 13.49
C SER A 32 -19.66 -41.24 13.65
N ALA A 33 -19.05 -40.88 12.51
CA ALA A 33 -18.14 -39.76 12.46
C ALA A 33 -18.88 -38.60 13.14
N SER A 34 -18.38 -38.23 14.31
CA SER A 34 -18.85 -37.11 15.10
C SER A 34 -18.73 -35.88 14.22
N ILE A 35 -19.82 -35.52 13.55
CA ILE A 35 -20.00 -34.20 12.98
C ILE A 35 -19.88 -33.28 14.19
N MET A 36 -18.77 -32.55 14.26
CA MET A 36 -18.57 -31.51 15.28
C MET A 36 -19.81 -30.61 15.23
N PRO A 37 -20.52 -30.42 16.35
CA PRO A 37 -21.71 -29.59 16.36
C PRO A 37 -21.34 -28.20 15.86
N GLU A 38 -22.12 -27.71 14.91
CA GLU A 38 -22.13 -26.32 14.50
C GLU A 38 -22.30 -25.47 15.78
N LYS A 39 -21.35 -24.56 16.00
CA LYS A 39 -21.21 -23.77 17.23
C LYS A 39 -22.37 -22.77 17.27
N GLU A 40 -23.55 -23.21 17.74
CA GLU A 40 -24.64 -22.31 18.14
C GLU A 40 -24.06 -21.26 19.09
N HIS A 41 -24.48 -19.99 18.96
CA HIS A 41 -24.03 -18.81 19.73
C HIS A 41 -24.23 -18.98 21.27
N GLU A 42 -23.49 -19.88 21.89
CA GLU A 42 -23.07 -19.78 23.27
C GLU A 42 -22.30 -18.46 23.41
N LEU A 43 -22.50 -17.74 24.52
CA LEU A 43 -21.70 -16.56 24.87
C LEU A 43 -20.24 -16.85 24.51
N ALA A 44 -19.69 -16.10 23.55
CA ALA A 44 -18.36 -16.35 23.01
C ALA A 44 -17.41 -16.50 24.19
N GLN A 45 -16.84 -17.71 24.34
CA GLN A 45 -15.83 -17.93 25.36
C GLN A 45 -14.69 -16.95 25.08
N ALA A 46 -14.16 -16.35 26.14
CA ALA A 46 -12.99 -15.49 26.07
C ALA A 46 -11.87 -16.19 25.28
N PRO A 47 -11.20 -15.51 24.33
CA PRO A 47 -10.07 -16.11 23.65
C PRO A 47 -9.00 -16.53 24.65
N VAL A 48 -8.45 -17.72 24.44
CA VAL A 48 -7.46 -18.32 25.34
C VAL A 48 -6.06 -17.98 24.86
N VAL A 49 -5.28 -17.32 25.71
CA VAL A 49 -3.86 -17.02 25.48
C VAL A 49 -3.02 -17.94 26.35
N LEU A 50 -2.21 -18.76 25.71
CA LEU A 50 -1.38 -19.76 26.36
C LEU A 50 0.09 -19.35 26.34
N PHE A 51 0.68 -19.13 27.51
CA PHE A 51 2.12 -18.94 27.67
C PHE A 51 2.82 -20.31 27.71
N ASP A 52 3.77 -20.56 26.81
CA ASP A 52 4.59 -21.77 26.86
C ASP A 52 5.76 -21.60 27.85
N GLU A 53 5.65 -22.29 28.98
CA GLU A 53 6.68 -22.32 30.03
C GLU A 53 7.41 -23.66 30.08
N SER A 54 7.02 -24.61 29.23
CA SER A 54 7.51 -25.99 29.26
C SER A 54 8.94 -26.11 28.73
N HIS A 55 9.37 -25.13 27.95
CA HIS A 55 10.73 -25.01 27.40
C HIS A 55 11.62 -24.09 28.22
N ASN A 56 11.27 -23.89 29.50
CA ASN A 56 12.01 -23.08 30.47
C ASN A 56 12.36 -21.72 29.85
N PRO A 57 11.38 -20.84 29.62
CA PRO A 57 11.69 -19.44 29.33
C PRO A 57 12.71 -18.98 30.38
N GLY A 58 13.71 -18.17 30.00
CA GLY A 58 14.77 -17.73 30.93
C GLY A 58 14.17 -17.41 32.30
N SER A 59 14.85 -17.76 33.42
CA SER A 59 14.25 -17.98 34.75
C SER A 59 13.26 -16.94 35.28
N ASP A 60 13.22 -15.77 34.65
CA ASP A 60 12.40 -14.64 35.02
C ASP A 60 11.25 -14.36 34.00
N PHE A 61 11.31 -14.82 32.74
CA PHE A 61 10.32 -14.57 31.68
C PHE A 61 9.10 -15.52 31.69
N THR A 62 8.55 -15.78 32.87
CA THR A 62 7.30 -16.53 33.06
C THR A 62 6.11 -15.58 33.20
N HIS A 63 4.89 -16.07 32.93
CA HIS A 63 3.64 -15.31 33.06
C HIS A 63 3.36 -14.85 34.50
N ASP A 64 3.98 -15.48 35.50
CA ASP A 64 3.86 -15.13 36.92
C ASP A 64 5.03 -14.30 37.46
N ASN A 65 5.95 -13.88 36.59
CA ASN A 65 7.11 -13.05 36.94
C ASN A 65 7.29 -11.87 35.95
N GLU A 66 8.30 -11.89 35.06
CA GLU A 66 8.55 -10.74 34.17
C GLU A 66 7.40 -10.53 33.16
N LEU A 67 6.65 -11.56 32.76
CA LEU A 67 5.48 -11.38 31.87
C LEU A 67 4.16 -11.16 32.63
N LEU A 68 4.21 -10.94 33.95
CA LEU A 68 3.02 -10.75 34.79
C LEU A 68 2.19 -9.53 34.38
N ASN A 69 2.84 -8.43 33.97
CA ASN A 69 2.12 -7.23 33.54
C ASN A 69 1.34 -7.50 32.24
N LEU A 70 1.96 -8.15 31.26
CA LEU A 70 1.28 -8.59 30.04
C LEU A 70 0.12 -9.53 30.35
N ALA A 71 0.35 -10.58 31.15
CA ALA A 71 -0.69 -11.54 31.52
C ALA A 71 -1.89 -10.86 32.22
N THR A 72 -1.62 -10.00 33.22
CA THR A 72 -2.65 -9.25 33.95
C THR A 72 -3.42 -8.29 33.05
N ASP A 73 -2.71 -7.63 32.13
CA ASP A 73 -3.32 -6.71 31.18
C ASP A 73 -4.27 -7.45 30.22
N LEU A 74 -3.86 -8.59 29.68
CA LEU A 74 -4.70 -9.45 28.84
C LEU A 74 -5.94 -9.96 29.61
N GLU A 75 -5.79 -10.45 30.83
CA GLU A 75 -6.93 -10.86 31.67
C GLU A 75 -7.93 -9.69 31.87
N SER A 76 -7.41 -8.48 32.09
CA SER A 76 -8.24 -7.28 32.27
C SER A 76 -9.00 -6.86 31.00
N HIS A 77 -8.50 -7.27 29.82
CA HIS A 77 -9.11 -7.07 28.51
C HIS A 77 -9.96 -8.27 28.04
N GLY A 78 -10.24 -9.21 28.93
CA GLY A 78 -11.21 -10.27 28.68
C GLY A 78 -10.64 -11.52 28.03
N TYR A 79 -9.32 -11.67 28.01
CA TYR A 79 -8.66 -12.92 27.63
C TYR A 79 -8.69 -13.94 28.78
N ALA A 80 -8.80 -15.22 28.44
CA ALA A 80 -8.50 -16.30 29.36
C ALA A 80 -7.00 -16.62 29.26
N VAL A 81 -6.22 -16.21 30.25
CA VAL A 81 -4.77 -16.42 30.25
C VAL A 81 -4.44 -17.72 30.99
N GLU A 82 -3.69 -18.59 30.32
CA GLU A 82 -3.24 -19.88 30.84
C GLU A 82 -1.74 -20.05 30.61
N ASN A 83 -1.12 -21.00 31.30
CA ASN A 83 0.27 -21.39 31.05
C ASN A 83 0.41 -22.90 30.84
N MET A 84 1.50 -23.28 30.17
CA MET A 84 1.89 -24.66 29.95
C MET A 84 3.28 -24.91 30.53
N SER A 85 3.38 -25.28 31.81
CA SER A 85 4.66 -25.65 32.45
C SER A 85 5.20 -27.04 32.07
N VAL A 86 4.38 -27.86 31.40
CA VAL A 86 4.76 -29.15 30.81
C VAL A 86 4.07 -29.27 29.46
N TRP A 87 4.83 -29.61 28.41
CA TRP A 87 4.32 -29.69 27.04
C TRP A 87 3.05 -30.53 26.95
N SER A 88 2.01 -29.97 26.32
CA SER A 88 0.67 -30.54 26.21
C SER A 88 0.01 -30.10 24.92
N GLU A 89 0.03 -30.97 23.91
CA GLU A 89 -0.64 -30.71 22.62
C GLU A 89 -2.13 -30.38 22.80
N SER A 90 -2.79 -31.03 23.78
CA SER A 90 -4.21 -30.78 24.05
C SER A 90 -4.48 -29.38 24.58
N LEU A 91 -3.57 -28.83 25.38
CA LEU A 91 -3.70 -27.47 25.90
C LEU A 91 -3.42 -26.45 24.79
N LEU A 92 -2.36 -26.70 24.01
CA LEU A 92 -1.98 -25.91 22.85
C LEU A 92 -3.12 -25.81 21.82
N PHE A 93 -3.75 -26.93 21.45
CA PHE A 93 -4.89 -26.93 20.53
C PHE A 93 -6.21 -26.41 21.14
N SER A 94 -6.25 -26.14 22.44
CA SER A 94 -7.38 -25.46 23.09
C SER A 94 -7.19 -23.95 23.20
N ALA A 95 -5.99 -23.45 22.91
CA ALA A 95 -5.67 -22.03 22.89
C ALA A 95 -6.05 -21.39 21.55
N ASP A 96 -6.28 -20.09 21.57
CA ASP A 96 -6.40 -19.27 20.36
C ASP A 96 -5.04 -18.64 20.01
N VAL A 97 -4.26 -18.24 21.03
CA VAL A 97 -2.90 -17.72 20.89
C VAL A 97 -1.92 -18.50 21.74
N VAL A 98 -0.74 -18.80 21.21
CA VAL A 98 0.41 -19.33 21.96
C VAL A 98 1.53 -18.30 21.96
N ILE A 99 2.03 -17.96 23.14
CA ILE A 99 3.20 -17.08 23.33
C ILE A 99 4.40 -17.95 23.70
N VAL A 100 5.44 -17.89 22.87
CA VAL A 100 6.74 -18.53 23.09
C VAL A 100 7.78 -17.45 23.37
N ALA A 101 8.07 -17.23 24.65
CA ALA A 101 8.97 -16.17 25.11
C ALA A 101 10.34 -16.73 25.50
N VAL A 102 11.38 -16.40 24.73
CA VAL A 102 12.80 -16.71 25.03
C VAL A 102 13.01 -18.15 25.59
N PRO A 103 12.56 -19.20 24.87
CA PRO A 103 12.73 -20.58 25.31
C PRO A 103 14.21 -20.92 25.50
N MET A 104 14.58 -21.57 26.61
CA MET A 104 15.97 -21.99 26.85
C MET A 104 16.22 -23.47 26.55
N VAL A 105 15.16 -24.22 26.25
CA VAL A 105 15.22 -25.63 25.86
C VAL A 105 14.71 -25.77 24.43
N ALA A 106 15.51 -26.37 23.57
CA ALA A 106 15.10 -26.62 22.18
C ALA A 106 13.87 -27.51 22.10
N TYR A 107 12.94 -27.13 21.23
CA TYR A 107 11.80 -27.96 20.87
C TYR A 107 12.30 -29.19 20.10
N SER A 108 11.61 -30.31 20.27
CA SER A 108 11.81 -31.50 19.46
C SER A 108 11.14 -31.34 18.09
N THR A 109 11.57 -32.14 17.11
CA THR A 109 10.95 -32.17 15.76
C THR A 109 9.45 -32.43 15.81
N GLU A 110 9.00 -33.26 16.76
CA GLU A 110 7.58 -33.52 16.97
C GLU A 110 6.83 -32.30 17.50
N GLU A 111 7.41 -31.55 18.45
CA GLU A 111 6.81 -30.33 19.01
C GLU A 111 6.74 -29.21 17.97
N TYR A 112 7.78 -29.04 17.15
CA TYR A 112 7.76 -28.10 16.01
C TYR A 112 6.60 -28.40 15.07
N HIS A 113 6.39 -29.67 14.72
CA HIS A 113 5.31 -30.05 13.84
C HIS A 113 3.92 -29.81 14.46
N VAL A 114 3.79 -29.90 15.78
CA VAL A 114 2.55 -29.55 16.48
C VAL A 114 2.28 -28.05 16.42
N LEU A 115 3.29 -27.20 16.63
CA LEU A 115 3.15 -25.74 16.48
C LEU A 115 2.78 -25.36 15.04
N GLU A 116 3.44 -25.98 14.05
CA GLU A 116 3.13 -25.80 12.64
C GLU A 116 1.66 -26.18 12.35
N GLN A 117 1.19 -27.32 12.87
CA GLN A 117 -0.21 -27.74 12.73
C GLN A 117 -1.19 -26.82 13.45
N PHE A 118 -0.82 -26.25 14.59
CA PHE A 118 -1.64 -25.30 15.32
C PHE A 118 -1.86 -24.03 14.51
N VAL A 119 -0.78 -23.44 13.99
CA VAL A 119 -0.88 -22.26 13.12
C VAL A 119 -1.63 -22.61 11.82
N ALA A 120 -1.34 -23.76 11.20
CA ALA A 120 -2.04 -24.18 9.99
C ALA A 120 -3.57 -24.34 10.18
N LYS A 121 -4.02 -24.63 11.40
CA LYS A 121 -5.44 -24.76 11.77
C LYS A 121 -6.10 -23.44 12.21
N GLY A 122 -5.39 -22.32 12.15
CA GLY A 122 -5.94 -21.00 12.50
C GLY A 122 -5.43 -20.43 13.83
N GLY A 123 -4.54 -21.11 14.54
CA GLY A 123 -3.95 -20.60 15.77
C GLY A 123 -3.01 -19.40 15.54
N GLY A 124 -2.96 -18.48 16.50
CA GLY A 124 -2.01 -17.38 16.54
C GLY A 124 -0.73 -17.75 17.29
N LEU A 125 0.44 -17.50 16.73
CA LEU A 125 1.72 -17.77 17.37
C LEU A 125 2.53 -16.48 17.54
N PHE A 126 2.86 -16.15 18.79
CA PHE A 126 3.78 -15.06 19.11
C PHE A 126 5.14 -15.62 19.53
N ILE A 127 6.16 -15.45 18.68
CA ILE A 127 7.53 -15.86 18.98
C ILE A 127 8.33 -14.64 19.41
N ILE A 128 8.86 -14.66 20.63
CA ILE A 128 9.67 -13.57 21.16
C ILE A 128 11.08 -14.10 21.42
N SER A 129 12.05 -13.53 20.73
CA SER A 129 13.46 -13.82 20.94
C SER A 129 14.13 -12.75 21.80
N ASP A 130 15.34 -13.04 22.24
CA ASP A 130 16.21 -12.14 23.00
C ASP A 130 17.67 -12.51 22.69
N ASN A 131 18.62 -11.57 22.65
CA ASN A 131 20.02 -11.87 22.32
C ASN A 131 20.88 -11.66 23.57
N PRO A 132 21.78 -12.59 23.92
CA PRO A 132 22.17 -13.83 23.22
C PRO A 132 21.44 -15.08 23.69
N THR A 133 20.39 -14.94 24.49
CA THR A 133 19.71 -16.02 25.22
C THR A 133 18.69 -16.79 24.39
N GLY A 134 18.07 -16.14 23.41
CA GLY A 134 16.97 -16.61 22.58
C GLY A 134 17.36 -17.43 21.34
N THR A 135 18.56 -18.01 21.28
CA THR A 135 18.97 -18.83 20.12
C THR A 135 17.98 -19.96 19.80
N THR A 136 17.27 -20.45 20.82
CA THR A 136 16.22 -21.45 20.64
C THR A 136 14.96 -20.88 19.98
N ALA A 137 14.59 -19.64 20.32
CA ALA A 137 13.47 -18.94 19.68
C ALA A 137 13.81 -18.68 18.21
N ASP A 138 15.07 -18.34 17.92
CA ASP A 138 15.58 -18.18 16.55
C ASP A 138 15.48 -19.49 15.75
N GLU A 139 15.84 -20.61 16.37
CA GLU A 139 15.70 -21.95 15.77
C GLU A 139 14.23 -22.30 15.49
N LEU A 140 13.31 -21.95 16.38
CA LEU A 140 11.86 -22.10 16.14
C LEU A 140 11.37 -21.20 15.00
N ALA A 141 11.76 -19.92 15.00
CA ALA A 141 11.33 -18.97 13.99
C ALA A 141 11.88 -19.32 12.59
N LEU A 142 13.06 -19.96 12.52
CA LEU A 142 13.65 -20.46 11.27
C LEU A 142 12.73 -21.43 10.53
N ASP A 143 12.01 -22.29 11.23
CA ASP A 143 11.06 -23.23 10.62
C ASP A 143 9.85 -22.52 10.00
N PHE A 144 9.55 -21.29 10.46
CA PHE A 144 8.56 -20.41 9.86
C PHE A 144 9.16 -19.43 8.83
N GLY A 145 10.45 -19.58 8.50
CA GLY A 145 11.15 -18.79 7.47
C GLY A 145 11.78 -17.49 7.98
N PHE A 146 11.88 -17.29 9.29
CA PHE A 146 12.49 -16.11 9.90
C PHE A 146 13.95 -16.38 10.27
N THR A 147 14.84 -15.43 10.01
CA THR A 147 16.20 -15.47 10.57
C THR A 147 16.53 -14.13 11.19
N PHE A 148 17.47 -14.13 12.14
CA PHE A 148 17.87 -12.93 12.87
C PHE A 148 19.30 -12.51 12.57
N TYR A 149 19.59 -11.23 12.82
CA TYR A 149 20.94 -10.75 13.01
C TYR A 149 21.49 -11.22 14.37
N THR A 150 22.81 -11.19 14.55
CA THR A 150 23.44 -11.59 15.83
C THR A 150 23.90 -10.39 16.65
N TYR A 151 23.49 -9.18 16.27
CA TYR A 151 23.98 -7.92 16.83
C TYR A 151 22.79 -7.08 17.28
N TYR A 152 22.92 -6.42 18.44
CA TYR A 152 21.92 -5.47 18.92
C TYR A 152 21.74 -4.33 17.92
N LEU A 153 20.49 -3.88 17.78
CA LEU A 153 20.16 -2.62 17.16
C LEU A 153 20.54 -1.49 18.12
N GLN A 154 21.01 -0.39 17.57
CA GLN A 154 21.24 0.85 18.30
C GLN A 154 20.85 2.02 17.41
N ASP A 155 20.40 3.10 18.04
CA ASP A 155 20.08 4.35 17.38
C ASP A 155 20.80 5.50 18.08
N GLN A 156 21.44 6.41 17.31
CA GLN A 156 22.26 7.49 17.87
C GLN A 156 21.49 8.78 18.13
N ASP A 157 20.21 8.88 17.78
CA ASP A 157 19.35 10.02 18.09
C ASP A 157 17.91 9.67 18.46
N ASP A 158 17.41 8.48 18.11
CA ASP A 158 16.10 7.97 18.56
C ASP A 158 16.23 6.97 19.72
N TYR A 159 16.75 7.45 20.86
CA TYR A 159 16.92 6.66 22.07
C TYR A 159 16.63 7.46 23.34
N ILE A 160 16.28 6.76 24.43
CA ILE A 160 15.92 7.43 25.70
C ILE A 160 17.17 7.79 26.52
N VAL A 161 18.02 6.80 26.84
CA VAL A 161 19.21 7.00 27.70
C VAL A 161 20.47 6.36 27.12
N ASN A 162 20.32 5.22 26.45
CA ASN A 162 21.39 4.45 25.85
C ASN A 162 21.01 4.18 24.39
N PRO A 163 21.92 4.30 23.41
CA PRO A 163 21.62 3.97 22.01
C PRO A 163 20.98 2.60 21.77
N TYR A 164 21.20 1.62 22.67
CA TYR A 164 20.54 0.31 22.59
C TYR A 164 19.08 0.29 23.08
N TRP A 165 18.58 1.41 23.61
CA TRP A 165 17.26 1.59 24.20
C TRP A 165 16.44 2.49 23.28
N ILE A 166 16.11 1.91 22.13
CA ILE A 166 15.55 2.61 20.98
C ILE A 166 14.13 3.05 21.31
N GLN A 167 13.84 4.32 21.04
CA GLN A 167 12.51 4.89 21.11
C GLN A 167 11.97 4.98 19.68
N TRP A 168 11.06 4.09 19.35
CA TRP A 168 10.41 4.04 18.05
C TRP A 168 9.25 5.03 18.01
N ASP A 169 9.15 5.83 16.95
CA ASP A 169 8.06 6.76 16.73
C ASP A 169 7.19 6.37 15.53
N ARG A 170 5.91 6.77 15.58
CA ARG A 170 4.92 6.41 14.56
C ARG A 170 5.24 6.95 13.16
N VAL A 171 5.86 8.12 13.07
CA VAL A 171 6.13 8.80 11.79
C VAL A 171 7.24 8.09 11.04
N SER A 172 8.29 7.67 11.74
CA SER A 172 9.53 7.20 11.11
C SER A 172 9.66 5.67 11.10
N ASN A 173 9.16 4.99 12.14
CA ASN A 173 9.53 3.60 12.39
C ASN A 173 8.40 2.57 12.19
N PHE A 174 7.14 3.00 12.09
CA PHE A 174 6.01 2.07 12.17
C PHE A 174 5.54 1.62 10.79
N GLY A 175 5.43 0.30 10.63
CA GLY A 175 4.72 -0.28 9.50
C GLY A 175 3.22 0.01 9.56
N ASN A 176 2.59 0.18 8.40
CA ASN A 176 1.14 0.34 8.29
C ASN A 176 0.44 -1.01 8.49
N HIS A 177 0.01 -1.30 9.72
CA HIS A 177 -0.59 -2.57 10.09
C HIS A 177 -1.59 -2.38 11.25
N PRO A 178 -2.66 -3.19 11.39
CA PRO A 178 -3.58 -3.09 12.53
C PRO A 178 -2.89 -3.14 13.90
N ILE A 179 -1.77 -3.87 14.00
CA ILE A 179 -0.93 -3.93 15.20
C ILE A 179 -0.44 -2.54 15.66
N THR A 180 -0.21 -1.61 14.75
CA THR A 180 0.24 -0.24 15.07
C THR A 180 -0.94 0.74 15.22
N GLY A 181 -2.19 0.25 15.23
CA GLY A 181 -3.39 1.06 15.44
C GLY A 181 -3.37 1.77 16.80
N GLY A 182 -3.44 3.11 16.80
CA GLY A 182 -3.41 3.92 18.02
C GLY A 182 -2.04 4.01 18.75
N VAL A 183 -1.06 3.19 18.39
CA VAL A 183 0.31 3.24 18.95
C VAL A 183 1.03 4.48 18.42
N SER A 184 1.57 5.31 19.30
CA SER A 184 2.30 6.54 18.96
C SER A 184 3.80 6.40 19.18
N SER A 185 4.22 5.65 20.19
CA SER A 185 5.63 5.33 20.45
C SER A 185 5.81 3.95 21.07
N VAL A 186 6.97 3.33 20.90
CA VAL A 186 7.36 2.06 21.51
C VAL A 186 8.78 2.20 22.03
N THR A 187 9.13 1.51 23.10
CA THR A 187 10.52 1.46 23.59
C THR A 187 10.99 0.02 23.67
N THR A 188 12.17 -0.28 23.12
CA THR A 188 12.80 -1.62 23.21
C THR A 188 14.18 -1.54 23.84
N TYR A 189 14.66 -2.63 24.44
CA TYR A 189 15.89 -2.68 25.22
C TYR A 189 16.82 -3.80 24.77
N LEU A 190 17.94 -3.43 24.13
CA LEU A 190 18.93 -4.40 23.63
C LEU A 190 18.32 -5.37 22.60
N GLY A 191 17.29 -4.93 21.87
CA GLY A 191 16.70 -5.71 20.79
C GLY A 191 17.64 -5.89 19.61
N TYR A 192 17.34 -6.87 18.76
CA TYR A 192 18.09 -7.13 17.54
C TYR A 192 17.19 -7.41 16.34
N GLY A 193 17.76 -7.22 15.16
CA GLY A 193 17.00 -7.23 13.92
C GLY A 193 16.64 -8.62 13.39
N ILE A 194 15.53 -8.67 12.67
CA ILE A 194 15.10 -9.78 11.83
C ILE A 194 15.72 -9.59 10.44
N ARG A 195 16.47 -10.59 9.98
CA ARG A 195 17.30 -10.55 8.76
C ARG A 195 16.57 -11.05 7.52
N THR A 196 15.83 -12.15 7.64
CA THR A 196 15.02 -12.68 6.53
C THR A 196 13.68 -13.13 7.05
N TYR A 197 12.67 -13.06 6.21
CA TYR A 197 11.31 -13.44 6.52
C TYR A 197 10.55 -13.83 5.23
N PRO A 198 9.42 -14.55 5.33
CA PRO A 198 8.58 -14.89 4.17
C PRO A 198 8.06 -13.65 3.43
N GLY A 199 7.82 -13.75 2.12
CA GLY A 199 7.43 -12.60 1.29
C GLY A 199 6.04 -12.00 1.57
N LEU A 200 5.22 -12.64 2.41
CA LEU A 200 3.93 -12.10 2.87
C LEU A 200 4.03 -11.38 4.21
N ALA A 201 5.22 -11.37 4.84
CA ALA A 201 5.40 -10.76 6.14
C ALA A 201 5.43 -9.24 6.03
N VAL A 202 4.77 -8.57 6.97
CA VAL A 202 4.65 -7.12 7.09
C VAL A 202 5.49 -6.66 8.29
N PRO A 203 6.56 -5.88 8.07
CA PRO A 203 7.31 -5.24 9.15
C PRO A 203 6.41 -4.35 10.01
N ILE A 204 6.53 -4.44 11.32
CA ILE A 204 5.75 -3.67 12.31
C ILE A 204 6.59 -2.53 12.88
N LEU A 205 7.82 -2.82 13.32
CA LEU A 205 8.80 -1.84 13.75
C LEU A 205 10.05 -1.95 12.88
N ILE A 206 10.49 -0.82 12.33
CA ILE A 206 11.56 -0.73 11.35
C ILE A 206 12.51 0.37 11.80
N MET A 207 13.82 0.07 11.82
CA MET A 207 14.84 1.11 11.98
C MET A 207 14.63 2.15 10.88
N ASP A 208 14.69 3.41 11.25
CA ASP A 208 14.50 4.49 10.30
C ASP A 208 15.64 4.51 9.27
N ALA A 209 15.53 5.43 8.32
CA ALA A 209 16.41 5.47 7.16
C ALA A 209 17.67 6.30 7.39
N ASP A 210 17.80 6.95 8.53
CA ASP A 210 18.82 7.93 8.79
C ASP A 210 20.20 7.29 9.06
N ASP A 211 21.26 8.11 9.10
CA ASP A 211 22.63 7.62 9.29
C ASP A 211 22.98 7.27 10.77
N ASN A 212 22.00 7.29 11.68
CA ASN A 212 22.16 7.05 13.12
C ASN A 212 21.73 5.64 13.54
N SER A 213 20.94 4.96 12.70
CA SER A 213 20.56 3.56 12.81
C SER A 213 21.75 2.59 12.58
N GLU A 214 22.25 1.93 13.63
CA GLU A 214 23.38 1.00 13.53
C GLU A 214 23.14 -0.34 14.24
N PHE A 215 23.94 -1.34 13.91
CA PHE A 215 24.16 -2.51 14.76
C PHE A 215 25.26 -2.18 15.77
N SER A 216 25.33 -2.90 16.89
CA SER A 216 26.41 -2.79 17.89
C SER A 216 27.84 -3.00 17.36
N THR A 217 27.98 -3.42 16.10
CA THR A 217 29.24 -3.53 15.36
C THR A 217 29.67 -2.24 14.65
N GLY A 218 28.81 -1.21 14.63
CA GLY A 218 28.97 0.01 13.83
C GLY A 218 28.62 -0.15 12.34
N LEU A 219 27.95 -1.24 11.97
CA LEU A 219 27.38 -1.41 10.62
C LEU A 219 26.00 -0.76 10.58
N ALA A 220 25.66 -0.10 9.48
CA ALA A 220 24.33 0.47 9.28
C ALA A 220 23.22 -0.58 9.46
N ALA A 221 22.16 -0.22 10.17
CA ALA A 221 20.97 -1.03 10.44
C ALA A 221 19.70 -0.47 9.77
N HIS A 222 19.83 0.48 8.84
CA HIS A 222 18.69 1.21 8.26
C HIS A 222 17.71 0.23 7.61
N GLY A 223 16.42 0.41 7.88
CA GLY A 223 15.37 -0.47 7.37
C GLY A 223 15.33 -1.87 8.00
N THR A 224 16.14 -2.15 9.03
CA THR A 224 16.12 -3.43 9.72
C THR A 224 14.85 -3.55 10.57
N THR A 225 14.17 -4.69 10.48
CA THR A 225 12.91 -4.94 11.19
C THR A 225 13.15 -5.49 12.60
N ALA A 226 12.51 -4.93 13.62
CA ALA A 226 12.57 -5.44 15.01
C ALA A 226 11.37 -6.31 15.37
N ILE A 227 10.19 -6.00 14.83
CA ILE A 227 8.96 -6.79 14.99
C ILE A 227 8.32 -6.98 13.62
N ILE A 228 7.83 -8.18 13.33
CA ILE A 228 7.20 -8.53 12.05
C ILE A 228 5.98 -9.41 12.25
N ALA A 229 4.97 -9.24 11.40
CA ALA A 229 3.76 -10.06 11.38
C ALA A 229 3.61 -10.77 10.03
N THR A 230 3.03 -11.98 9.99
CA THR A 230 2.66 -12.66 8.75
C THR A 230 1.44 -13.54 8.95
N GLU A 231 0.65 -13.68 7.89
CA GLU A 231 -0.30 -14.80 7.78
C GLU A 231 0.44 -16.06 7.35
N TYR A 232 -0.06 -17.22 7.79
CA TYR A 232 0.56 -18.50 7.47
C TYR A 232 0.16 -18.97 6.06
N PRO A 233 1.10 -19.24 5.14
CA PRO A 233 0.80 -19.42 3.70
C PRO A 233 -0.19 -20.52 3.33
N THR A 234 -0.43 -21.48 4.21
CA THR A 234 -1.28 -22.65 3.93
C THR A 234 -2.53 -22.73 4.82
N GLY A 235 -2.78 -21.72 5.67
CA GLY A 235 -3.86 -21.76 6.65
C GLY A 235 -4.39 -20.37 7.03
N LEU A 236 -5.27 -20.36 8.03
CA LEU A 236 -5.88 -19.14 8.59
C LEU A 236 -5.09 -18.57 9.77
N GLY A 237 -3.97 -19.20 10.16
CA GLY A 237 -3.20 -18.80 11.33
C GLY A 237 -2.30 -17.61 11.06
N ARG A 238 -1.86 -16.99 12.15
CA ARG A 238 -1.10 -15.74 12.16
C ARG A 238 0.14 -15.91 13.02
N ILE A 239 1.23 -15.25 12.63
CA ILE A 239 2.49 -15.30 13.36
C ILE A 239 3.00 -13.88 13.55
N VAL A 240 3.41 -13.56 14.78
CA VAL A 240 4.21 -12.37 15.08
C VAL A 240 5.55 -12.82 15.63
N VAL A 241 6.63 -12.19 15.17
CA VAL A 241 7.99 -12.44 15.64
C VAL A 241 8.59 -11.12 16.13
N ALA A 242 9.15 -11.12 17.34
CA ALA A 242 9.84 -9.99 17.93
C ALA A 242 11.28 -10.35 18.30
N GLY A 243 12.23 -9.45 18.03
CA GLY A 243 13.65 -9.62 18.36
C GLY A 243 14.05 -9.15 19.76
N ASP A 244 13.09 -8.85 20.63
CA ASP A 244 13.34 -8.45 22.02
C ASP A 244 12.12 -8.80 22.88
N ILE A 245 12.37 -9.10 24.16
CA ILE A 245 11.38 -9.45 25.17
C ILE A 245 11.08 -8.30 26.15
N HIS A 246 12.02 -7.38 26.35
CA HIS A 246 11.95 -6.43 27.46
C HIS A 246 10.75 -5.47 27.37
N GLN A 247 10.36 -5.05 26.17
CA GLN A 247 9.15 -4.25 25.94
C GLN A 247 7.85 -4.96 26.37
N PHE A 248 7.90 -6.28 26.58
CA PHE A 248 6.78 -7.09 27.09
C PHE A 248 6.95 -7.48 28.56
N ALA A 249 8.06 -7.09 29.19
CA ALA A 249 8.46 -7.51 30.52
C ALA A 249 8.15 -6.45 31.60
N GLY A 250 8.07 -6.89 32.85
CA GLY A 250 7.79 -6.08 34.04
C GLY A 250 9.03 -5.50 34.71
N GLY A 251 10.21 -5.68 34.10
CA GLY A 251 11.45 -5.02 34.46
C GLY A 251 11.38 -3.50 34.31
N ASP A 252 12.38 -2.81 34.83
CA ASP A 252 12.60 -1.36 34.67
C ASP A 252 14.09 -1.22 34.34
N VAL A 253 14.44 -1.51 33.09
CA VAL A 253 15.84 -1.64 32.64
C VAL A 253 16.56 -0.31 32.71
N ASP A 254 15.88 0.79 32.40
CA ASP A 254 16.45 2.14 32.41
C ASP A 254 16.42 2.82 33.79
N THR A 255 15.74 2.21 34.76
CA THR A 255 15.54 2.71 36.14
C THR A 255 14.80 4.05 36.20
N SER A 256 13.96 4.34 35.21
CA SER A 256 13.11 5.54 35.16
C SER A 256 12.00 5.52 36.21
N GLY A 257 11.69 4.35 36.76
CA GLY A 257 10.56 4.10 37.65
C GLY A 257 9.27 3.76 36.91
N THR A 258 9.29 3.67 35.58
CA THR A 258 8.25 3.05 34.75
C THR A 258 8.77 1.67 34.37
N VAL A 259 7.93 0.64 34.50
CA VAL A 259 8.33 -0.68 34.02
C VAL A 259 8.25 -0.71 32.50
N ASP A 260 9.16 -1.45 31.85
CA ASP A 260 9.35 -1.50 30.40
C ASP A 260 8.02 -1.74 29.65
N TYR A 261 7.13 -2.60 30.17
CA TYR A 261 5.79 -2.84 29.60
C TYR A 261 4.90 -1.59 29.47
N TYR A 262 5.08 -0.57 30.31
CA TYR A 262 4.28 0.66 30.30
C TYR A 262 5.03 1.87 29.73
N GLU A 263 6.17 1.66 29.09
CA GLU A 263 6.90 2.73 28.43
C GLU A 263 6.43 2.94 27.00
N GLY A 264 6.33 4.22 26.61
CA GLY A 264 5.63 4.57 25.38
C GLY A 264 4.21 4.01 25.39
N ASP A 265 3.86 3.28 24.33
CA ASP A 265 2.61 2.53 24.18
C ASP A 265 2.88 1.02 24.04
N ASN A 266 3.91 0.50 24.72
CA ASN A 266 4.30 -0.93 24.68
C ASN A 266 3.13 -1.88 25.05
N ASP A 267 2.32 -1.51 26.04
CA ASP A 267 1.14 -2.25 26.47
C ASP A 267 0.06 -2.28 25.37
N LEU A 268 -0.17 -1.16 24.68
CA LEU A 268 -1.11 -1.09 23.56
C LEU A 268 -0.63 -1.90 22.36
N LEU A 269 0.67 -1.83 22.04
CA LEU A 269 1.26 -2.67 21.00
C LEU A 269 1.06 -4.16 21.33
N ALA A 270 1.32 -4.57 22.57
CA ALA A 270 1.16 -5.94 23.01
C ALA A 270 -0.28 -6.42 22.90
N ARG A 271 -1.27 -5.61 23.33
CA ARG A 271 -2.69 -5.90 23.14
C ARG A 271 -3.05 -6.04 21.67
N ASN A 272 -2.63 -5.11 20.82
CA ASN A 272 -2.93 -5.18 19.39
C ASN A 272 -2.30 -6.42 18.72
N ILE A 273 -1.13 -6.87 19.17
CA ILE A 273 -0.52 -8.14 18.72
C ILE A 273 -1.42 -9.32 19.08
N ILE A 274 -1.89 -9.39 20.33
CA ILE A 274 -2.73 -10.50 20.79
C ILE A 274 -4.12 -10.47 20.16
N ASP A 275 -4.73 -9.30 20.02
CA ASP A 275 -6.01 -9.11 19.30
C ASP A 275 -5.89 -9.64 17.87
N TRP A 276 -4.84 -9.24 17.17
CA TRP A 276 -4.59 -9.68 15.79
C TRP A 276 -4.30 -11.19 15.72
N LEU A 277 -3.51 -11.74 16.64
CA LEU A 277 -3.16 -13.17 16.67
C LEU A 277 -4.33 -14.08 17.02
N ALA A 278 -5.16 -13.69 18.00
CA ALA A 278 -6.29 -14.51 18.46
C ALA A 278 -7.37 -14.69 17.40
N GLY A 279 -7.27 -13.96 16.28
CA GLY A 279 -8.40 -13.72 15.41
C GLY A 279 -9.59 -13.17 16.21
N ALA A 280 -9.31 -12.54 17.37
CA ALA A 280 -10.32 -11.96 18.22
C ALA A 280 -11.08 -11.01 17.31
N THR A 281 -12.37 -11.28 17.23
CA THR A 281 -13.37 -10.67 16.36
C THR A 281 -13.48 -9.16 16.58
N ILE A 282 -12.44 -8.41 16.26
CA ILE A 282 -12.61 -7.42 15.22
C ILE A 282 -12.64 -8.33 13.98
N PRO A 283 -13.82 -8.70 13.42
CA PRO A 283 -13.81 -8.89 11.97
C PRO A 283 -13.02 -7.68 11.50
N GLU A 284 -11.89 -7.85 10.84
CA GLU A 284 -11.34 -6.74 10.07
C GLU A 284 -12.55 -6.31 9.28
N ASN A 285 -13.30 -5.27 9.70
CA ASN A 285 -14.55 -5.04 8.99
C ASN A 285 -14.00 -4.58 7.67
N ILE A 286 -14.05 -5.46 6.67
CA ILE A 286 -13.27 -5.24 5.48
C ILE A 286 -14.12 -4.27 4.72
N ILE A 287 -13.80 -3.01 4.91
CA ILE A 287 -14.53 -1.94 4.28
C ILE A 287 -13.97 -1.82 2.88
N VAL A 288 -14.82 -2.12 1.91
CA VAL A 288 -14.46 -1.99 0.50
C VAL A 288 -14.89 -0.62 0.02
N PHE A 289 -13.94 0.17 -0.49
CA PHE A 289 -14.24 1.40 -1.20
C PHE A 289 -14.40 1.10 -2.69
N ASP A 290 -15.56 1.44 -3.24
CA ASP A 290 -15.71 1.44 -4.68
C ASP A 290 -14.93 2.61 -5.30
N GLN A 291 -13.89 2.27 -6.08
CA GLN A 291 -13.10 3.23 -6.87
C GLN A 291 -13.39 3.11 -8.38
N THR A 292 -14.29 2.22 -8.78
CA THR A 292 -14.67 2.03 -10.19
C THR A 292 -15.56 3.17 -10.69
N HIS A 293 -16.27 3.79 -9.75
CA HIS A 293 -17.21 4.86 -10.00
C HIS A 293 -16.64 6.21 -9.53
N ILE A 294 -16.40 7.13 -10.47
CA ILE A 294 -15.82 8.45 -10.16
C ILE A 294 -16.86 9.29 -9.40
N PRO A 295 -16.56 9.79 -8.20
CA PRO A 295 -17.50 10.58 -7.40
C PRO A 295 -17.99 11.85 -8.12
N PHE A 296 -19.23 12.25 -7.81
CA PHE A 296 -19.85 13.48 -8.29
C PHE A 296 -19.10 14.70 -7.74
N GLY A 297 -18.28 15.31 -8.60
CA GLY A 297 -17.61 16.59 -8.33
C GLY A 297 -17.21 17.36 -9.61
N ARG A 298 -17.65 16.92 -10.79
CA ARG A 298 -17.11 17.41 -12.08
C ARG A 298 -17.83 18.59 -12.72
N THR A 299 -18.92 19.12 -12.17
CA THR A 299 -19.60 20.27 -12.78
C THR A 299 -19.13 21.63 -12.26
N HIS A 300 -18.23 21.66 -11.26
CA HIS A 300 -17.48 22.87 -10.85
C HIS A 300 -15.97 22.60 -10.76
N VAL A 301 -15.33 22.23 -11.88
CA VAL A 301 -13.86 22.35 -12.05
C VAL A 301 -13.43 23.84 -12.18
N GLN A 302 -14.25 24.78 -11.69
CA GLN A 302 -13.86 26.17 -11.50
C GLN A 302 -13.49 26.50 -10.05
N SER A 303 -13.53 25.54 -9.11
CA SER A 303 -13.18 25.81 -7.70
C SER A 303 -12.33 24.76 -6.99
N ARG A 304 -12.00 23.61 -7.60
CA ARG A 304 -10.93 22.76 -7.05
C ARG A 304 -9.61 23.30 -7.58
N HIS A 305 -8.89 23.97 -6.69
CA HIS A 305 -7.50 24.33 -6.90
C HIS A 305 -6.70 23.02 -7.07
N ILE A 306 -5.91 22.95 -8.13
CA ILE A 306 -4.98 21.83 -8.35
C ILE A 306 -3.67 22.22 -7.70
N ASP A 307 -3.25 21.50 -6.67
CA ASP A 307 -1.98 21.77 -5.99
C ASP A 307 -0.81 21.19 -6.79
N VAL A 308 0.10 22.05 -7.25
CA VAL A 308 1.29 21.69 -8.05
C VAL A 308 2.53 22.03 -7.24
N LEU A 309 3.28 21.01 -6.82
CA LEU A 309 4.47 21.17 -6.00
C LEU A 309 5.74 20.99 -6.85
N PHE A 310 6.58 22.02 -6.87
CA PHE A 310 7.87 22.01 -7.56
C PHE A 310 9.01 21.59 -6.63
N ASP A 311 9.86 20.67 -7.10
CA ASP A 311 11.09 20.26 -6.43
C ASP A 311 12.22 21.28 -6.62
N GLU A 312 12.63 21.94 -5.54
CA GLU A 312 13.78 22.86 -5.49
C GLU A 312 15.02 22.26 -4.81
N ILE A 313 14.92 21.03 -4.28
CA ILE A 313 15.92 20.45 -3.37
C ILE A 313 17.01 19.75 -4.17
N HIS A 314 16.61 19.03 -5.21
CA HIS A 314 17.52 18.23 -6.03
C HIS A 314 18.25 19.06 -7.08
N SER A 315 18.54 20.31 -6.74
CA SER A 315 19.27 21.27 -7.57
C SER A 315 18.68 21.31 -8.99
N PRO A 316 17.41 21.72 -9.14
CA PRO A 316 16.80 21.80 -10.46
C PRO A 316 17.66 22.74 -11.32
N PHE A 317 18.02 22.29 -12.52
CA PHE A 317 18.71 23.18 -13.45
C PHE A 317 17.81 24.37 -13.82
N TYR A 318 16.50 24.17 -13.77
CA TYR A 318 15.47 25.17 -14.01
C TYR A 318 14.70 25.48 -12.74
N GLU A 319 15.26 26.34 -11.88
CA GLU A 319 14.60 26.81 -10.65
C GLU A 319 13.22 27.42 -10.96
N ALA A 320 12.24 27.07 -10.12
CA ALA A 320 10.86 27.48 -10.22
C ALA A 320 10.72 29.00 -9.95
N ILE A 321 11.42 29.53 -8.93
CA ILE A 321 11.47 30.97 -8.63
C ILE A 321 12.29 31.75 -9.69
N GLY A 322 13.13 31.05 -10.45
CA GLY A 322 13.98 31.62 -11.49
C GLY A 322 13.42 31.40 -12.90
N THR A 323 13.94 30.37 -13.56
CA THR A 323 13.74 30.14 -14.99
C THR A 323 12.30 29.78 -15.36
N TYR A 324 11.56 29.17 -14.44
CA TYR A 324 10.14 28.79 -14.63
C TYR A 324 9.14 29.76 -14.00
N SER A 325 9.58 30.93 -13.50
CA SER A 325 8.68 31.92 -12.88
C SER A 325 7.48 32.29 -13.76
N THR A 326 7.66 32.45 -15.08
CA THR A 326 6.55 32.72 -16.01
C THR A 326 5.60 31.53 -16.18
N LEU A 327 6.10 30.28 -16.10
CA LEU A 327 5.24 29.10 -16.09
C LEU A 327 4.35 29.13 -14.84
N ILE A 328 4.92 29.43 -13.68
CA ILE A 328 4.21 29.49 -12.41
C ILE A 328 3.10 30.53 -12.43
N GLU A 329 3.42 31.77 -12.82
CA GLU A 329 2.41 32.83 -12.99
C GLU A 329 1.29 32.39 -13.95
N TYR A 330 1.63 31.63 -14.98
CA TYR A 330 0.67 31.11 -15.94
C TYR A 330 -0.20 29.98 -15.37
N LEU A 331 0.35 29.08 -14.56
CA LEU A 331 -0.39 28.03 -13.86
C LEU A 331 -1.35 28.64 -12.81
N GLU A 332 -0.86 29.53 -11.96
CA GLU A 332 -1.65 30.26 -10.96
C GLU A 332 -2.79 31.07 -11.60
N GLY A 333 -2.48 31.77 -12.70
CA GLY A 333 -3.48 32.50 -13.49
C GLY A 333 -4.58 31.61 -14.11
N ASN A 334 -4.39 30.28 -14.10
CA ASN A 334 -5.33 29.29 -14.59
C ASN A 334 -5.89 28.37 -13.49
N TYR A 335 -5.83 28.83 -12.23
CA TYR A 335 -6.38 28.17 -11.03
C TYR A 335 -5.67 26.87 -10.64
N LEU A 336 -4.36 26.80 -10.85
CA LEU A 336 -3.50 25.76 -10.30
C LEU A 336 -2.63 26.41 -9.22
N ASP A 337 -2.78 25.97 -7.98
CA ASP A 337 -2.03 26.51 -6.85
C ASP A 337 -0.63 25.91 -6.87
N THR A 338 0.38 26.76 -6.94
CA THR A 338 1.77 26.30 -7.01
C THR A 338 2.48 26.51 -5.70
N SER A 339 3.23 25.51 -5.25
CA SER A 339 4.12 25.57 -4.10
C SER A 339 5.48 24.94 -4.44
N TYR A 340 6.41 25.03 -3.50
CA TYR A 340 7.77 24.54 -3.64
C TYR A 340 8.10 23.71 -2.41
N MET A 341 8.82 22.60 -2.60
CA MET A 341 9.38 21.83 -1.49
C MET A 341 10.81 22.29 -1.23
N ASP A 342 11.10 22.56 0.03
CA ASP A 342 12.46 22.88 0.50
C ASP A 342 13.08 21.69 1.26
N VAL A 343 12.28 20.66 1.57
CA VAL A 343 12.69 19.36 2.15
C VAL A 343 11.95 18.22 1.45
N PHE A 344 12.63 17.10 1.16
CA PHE A 344 12.03 15.99 0.42
C PHE A 344 11.36 15.08 1.44
N ASP A 345 10.22 15.55 1.94
CA ASP A 345 9.46 14.93 3.01
C ASP A 345 8.14 14.37 2.45
N PRO A 346 7.86 13.06 2.61
CA PRO A 346 6.58 12.45 2.27
C PRO A 346 5.37 13.24 2.76
N VAL A 347 5.45 13.88 3.92
CA VAL A 347 4.39 14.72 4.47
C VAL A 347 4.11 15.92 3.58
N GLU A 348 5.14 16.62 3.09
CA GLU A 348 4.97 17.82 2.26
C GLU A 348 4.36 17.50 0.89
N TYR A 349 4.87 16.49 0.18
CA TYR A 349 4.33 16.17 -1.15
C TYR A 349 3.09 15.29 -1.13
N SER A 350 2.76 14.62 -0.02
CA SER A 350 1.47 13.91 0.15
C SER A 350 0.26 14.81 -0.16
N GLY A 351 0.40 16.12 0.12
CA GLY A 351 -0.59 17.17 -0.16
C GLY A 351 -0.79 17.53 -1.64
N ALA A 352 0.23 17.36 -2.50
CA ALA A 352 0.24 17.95 -3.84
C ALA A 352 -0.49 17.12 -4.92
N ASP A 353 -1.45 17.68 -5.67
CA ASP A 353 -2.10 16.95 -6.77
C ASP A 353 -1.12 16.51 -7.87
N VAL A 354 -0.09 17.33 -8.13
CA VAL A 354 0.98 17.04 -9.07
C VAL A 354 2.33 17.42 -8.47
N VAL A 355 3.31 16.51 -8.54
CA VAL A 355 4.71 16.80 -8.21
C VAL A 355 5.48 17.03 -9.51
N VAL A 356 6.29 18.08 -9.53
CA VAL A 356 7.09 18.50 -10.69
C VAL A 356 8.58 18.42 -10.36
N HIS A 357 9.29 17.54 -11.05
CA HIS A 357 10.74 17.47 -11.01
C HIS A 357 11.32 18.12 -12.27
N ALA A 358 11.72 19.39 -12.15
CA ALA A 358 12.17 20.23 -13.24
C ALA A 358 13.67 20.08 -13.53
N ASN A 359 14.03 19.01 -14.24
CA ASN A 359 15.40 18.65 -14.59
C ASN A 359 16.33 18.58 -13.36
N PRO A 360 16.01 17.71 -12.37
CA PRO A 360 16.85 17.58 -11.18
C PRO A 360 18.23 17.04 -11.54
N THR A 361 19.26 17.73 -11.03
CA THR A 361 20.66 17.37 -11.24
C THR A 361 21.26 16.61 -10.06
N GLY A 362 20.66 16.75 -8.88
CA GLY A 362 20.98 15.99 -7.68
C GLY A 362 20.60 14.52 -7.80
N THR A 363 21.22 13.68 -6.97
CA THR A 363 20.87 12.26 -6.84
C THR A 363 19.71 12.11 -5.87
N PHE A 364 18.77 11.24 -6.19
CA PHE A 364 17.72 10.79 -5.28
C PHE A 364 18.23 9.57 -4.50
N SER A 365 17.87 9.50 -3.22
CA SER A 365 18.04 8.28 -2.44
C SER A 365 17.08 7.19 -2.94
N SER A 366 17.32 5.93 -2.58
CA SER A 366 16.37 4.85 -2.87
C SER A 366 15.04 5.05 -2.15
N TYR A 367 15.03 5.75 -1.02
CA TYR A 367 13.83 6.08 -0.28
C TYR A 367 13.03 7.17 -1.00
N ASP A 368 13.71 8.21 -1.47
CA ASP A 368 13.06 9.30 -2.20
C ASP A 368 12.28 8.76 -3.41
N ILE A 369 12.92 7.83 -4.14
CA ILE A 369 12.33 7.14 -5.28
C ILE A 369 11.17 6.24 -4.87
N ARG A 370 11.34 5.44 -3.80
CA ARG A 370 10.28 4.56 -3.30
C ARG A 370 9.05 5.39 -2.93
N ASP A 371 9.24 6.43 -2.14
CA ASP A 371 8.15 7.23 -1.61
C ASP A 371 7.47 8.07 -2.72
N LEU A 372 8.24 8.56 -3.70
CA LEU A 372 7.68 9.15 -4.93
C LEU A 372 6.84 8.13 -5.72
N LYS A 373 7.31 6.90 -5.88
CA LYS A 373 6.57 5.84 -6.57
C LYS A 373 5.30 5.48 -5.83
N GLU A 374 5.35 5.36 -4.51
CA GLU A 374 4.16 5.14 -3.67
C GLU A 374 3.16 6.29 -3.81
N HIS A 375 3.64 7.54 -3.80
CA HIS A 375 2.80 8.71 -4.00
C HIS A 375 2.05 8.70 -5.34
N VAL A 376 2.75 8.33 -6.42
CA VAL A 376 2.13 8.16 -7.74
C VAL A 376 1.21 6.94 -7.76
N LEU A 377 1.60 5.81 -7.16
CA LEU A 377 0.74 4.61 -7.06
C LEU A 377 -0.59 4.94 -6.39
N ASP A 378 -0.59 5.85 -5.41
CA ASP A 378 -1.74 6.29 -4.63
C ASP A 378 -2.61 7.35 -5.32
N GLY A 379 -2.27 7.77 -6.53
CA GLY A 379 -3.11 8.64 -7.34
C GLY A 379 -2.47 9.96 -7.76
N ALA A 380 -1.30 10.31 -7.25
CA ALA A 380 -0.69 11.59 -7.60
C ALA A 380 -0.24 11.66 -9.06
N GLY A 381 -0.18 12.89 -9.57
CA GLY A 381 0.48 13.19 -10.83
C GLY A 381 1.98 13.38 -10.64
N LEU A 382 2.79 12.84 -11.55
CA LEU A 382 4.21 13.16 -11.67
C LEU A 382 4.48 13.79 -13.04
N LEU A 383 4.98 15.03 -13.04
CA LEU A 383 5.63 15.63 -14.21
C LEU A 383 7.15 15.58 -14.02
N LEU A 384 7.82 14.72 -14.78
CA LEU A 384 9.27 14.69 -14.85
C LEU A 384 9.74 15.40 -16.11
N ILE A 385 10.56 16.43 -15.93
CA ILE A 385 11.18 17.16 -17.04
C ILE A 385 12.68 16.84 -16.97
N GLY A 386 13.27 16.40 -18.07
CA GLY A 386 14.70 16.10 -18.16
C GLY A 386 15.34 16.76 -19.38
N ASP A 387 16.67 16.81 -19.42
CA ASP A 387 17.44 17.30 -20.57
C ASP A 387 18.50 16.24 -21.00
N ALA A 388 19.01 16.39 -22.22
CA ALA A 388 19.76 15.43 -23.02
C ALA A 388 21.14 15.04 -22.53
N SER A 389 21.52 15.39 -21.31
CA SER A 389 22.83 15.00 -20.81
C SER A 389 22.74 14.37 -19.43
N VAL A 390 23.40 13.22 -19.30
CA VAL A 390 23.71 12.55 -18.03
C VAL A 390 24.37 13.51 -17.02
N VAL A 391 24.90 14.65 -17.48
CA VAL A 391 25.54 15.69 -16.67
C VAL A 391 24.55 16.74 -16.17
N LEU A 392 23.50 17.07 -16.92
CA LEU A 392 22.53 18.14 -16.59
C LEU A 392 21.16 17.60 -16.13
N GLY A 393 21.02 16.29 -15.90
CA GLY A 393 19.76 15.67 -15.48
C GLY A 393 19.94 14.29 -14.86
N ALA A 394 21.02 14.08 -14.09
CA ALA A 394 21.31 12.77 -13.49
C ALA A 394 20.16 12.26 -12.61
N GLY A 395 19.55 13.13 -11.80
CA GLY A 395 18.36 12.82 -11.01
C GLY A 395 17.15 12.51 -11.89
N ALA A 396 16.98 13.25 -13.00
CA ALA A 396 15.89 12.99 -13.93
C ALA A 396 16.01 11.61 -14.56
N ALA A 397 17.22 11.23 -14.98
CA ALA A 397 17.51 9.91 -15.52
C ALA A 397 17.25 8.80 -14.49
N GLN A 398 17.65 9.02 -13.24
CA GLN A 398 17.40 8.08 -12.14
C GLN A 398 15.90 7.84 -11.92
N ILE A 399 15.09 8.90 -11.85
CA ILE A 399 13.63 8.76 -11.73
C ILE A 399 13.06 8.08 -12.98
N ALA A 400 13.48 8.47 -14.18
CA ALA A 400 12.96 7.86 -15.41
C ALA A 400 13.18 6.35 -15.45
N GLU A 401 14.38 5.88 -15.07
CA GLU A 401 14.73 4.45 -15.05
C GLU A 401 13.82 3.66 -14.12
N GLU A 402 13.51 4.20 -12.95
CA GLU A 402 12.63 3.61 -11.94
C GLU A 402 11.18 3.46 -12.38
N PHE A 403 10.79 4.23 -13.39
CA PHE A 403 9.49 4.17 -14.05
C PHE A 403 9.56 3.49 -15.43
N GLY A 404 10.70 2.87 -15.79
CA GLY A 404 10.86 2.08 -17.02
C GLY A 404 11.14 2.90 -18.28
N ALA A 405 11.61 4.14 -18.14
CA ALA A 405 12.00 5.01 -19.24
C ALA A 405 13.51 5.30 -19.21
N GLU A 406 14.10 5.55 -20.38
CA GLU A 406 15.53 5.89 -20.50
C GLU A 406 15.68 7.06 -21.47
N PHE A 407 16.34 8.14 -21.05
CA PHE A 407 16.65 9.26 -21.94
C PHE A 407 17.70 8.88 -22.99
N TYR A 408 17.61 9.50 -24.17
CA TYR A 408 18.72 9.54 -25.09
C TYR A 408 19.84 10.43 -24.55
N GLU A 409 21.08 10.04 -24.84
CA GLU A 409 22.24 10.89 -24.66
C GLU A 409 22.44 11.78 -25.90
N GLY A 410 22.18 13.07 -25.75
CA GLY A 410 22.38 14.09 -26.79
C GLY A 410 21.10 14.74 -27.30
N GLY A 411 21.18 16.04 -27.61
CA GLY A 411 20.02 16.82 -28.05
C GLY A 411 19.55 16.45 -29.46
N LEU A 412 18.26 16.66 -29.70
CA LEU A 412 17.62 16.47 -31.00
C LEU A 412 17.80 17.70 -31.89
N ASN A 413 17.89 17.44 -33.19
CA ASN A 413 18.05 18.40 -34.26
C ASN A 413 17.08 18.07 -35.39
N ASP A 414 16.31 19.04 -35.83
CA ASP A 414 15.41 18.91 -36.96
C ASP A 414 15.68 20.05 -37.95
N THR A 415 16.09 19.73 -39.18
CA THR A 415 16.59 20.75 -40.10
C THR A 415 15.51 21.45 -40.91
N ASP A 416 14.32 20.88 -40.95
CA ASP A 416 13.20 21.33 -41.76
C ASP A 416 11.97 21.67 -40.94
N ASP A 417 11.81 21.08 -39.75
CA ASP A 417 10.78 21.44 -38.78
C ASP A 417 11.38 22.17 -37.58
N ASN A 418 11.81 23.42 -37.80
CA ASN A 418 12.40 24.24 -36.74
C ASN A 418 11.94 25.71 -36.70
N TYR A 419 12.20 26.35 -35.57
CA TYR A 419 12.06 27.80 -35.39
C TYR A 419 13.35 28.54 -35.73
N ASP A 420 13.21 29.65 -36.47
CA ASP A 420 14.26 30.63 -36.74
C ASP A 420 15.53 30.06 -37.41
N ASP A 421 15.38 29.06 -38.29
CA ASP A 421 16.49 28.35 -38.96
C ASP A 421 17.48 27.69 -37.96
N ASN A 422 17.04 27.41 -36.74
CA ASN A 422 17.84 26.75 -35.70
C ASN A 422 17.36 25.33 -35.48
N SER A 423 18.11 24.36 -35.99
CA SER A 423 17.74 22.95 -35.93
C SER A 423 17.49 22.39 -34.53
N ASN A 424 18.02 23.03 -33.48
CA ASN A 424 17.79 22.59 -32.10
C ASN A 424 16.48 23.11 -31.50
N ARG A 425 15.69 23.88 -32.26
CA ARG A 425 14.39 24.41 -31.85
C ARG A 425 13.32 23.76 -32.70
N VAL A 426 13.07 22.49 -32.44
CA VAL A 426 12.17 21.64 -33.21
C VAL A 426 10.73 22.14 -33.03
N ARG A 427 10.01 22.23 -34.14
CA ARG A 427 8.60 22.61 -34.19
C ARG A 427 7.78 21.34 -34.39
N MET A 428 7.05 20.92 -33.36
CA MET A 428 6.22 19.71 -33.41
C MET A 428 4.76 20.11 -33.68
N ASP A 429 4.22 19.75 -34.84
CA ASP A 429 2.81 19.97 -35.18
C ASP A 429 2.22 18.73 -35.89
N GLY A 430 0.92 18.75 -36.18
CA GLY A 430 0.27 17.71 -37.00
C GLY A 430 0.54 16.27 -36.53
N SER A 431 1.30 15.51 -37.32
CA SER A 431 1.63 14.10 -37.04
C SER A 431 2.64 13.88 -35.91
N ASN A 432 3.31 14.94 -35.44
CA ASN A 432 4.23 14.88 -34.29
C ASN A 432 3.49 14.84 -32.95
N LEU A 433 2.20 15.18 -32.94
CA LEU A 433 1.34 15.23 -31.76
C LEU A 433 0.40 14.02 -31.74
N ALA A 434 0.30 13.33 -30.61
CA ALA A 434 -0.69 12.26 -30.44
C ALA A 434 -2.10 12.81 -30.18
N ASP A 435 -3.12 11.98 -30.44
CA ASP A 435 -4.47 12.22 -29.92
C ASP A 435 -4.50 11.83 -28.43
N HIS A 436 -4.19 12.79 -27.55
CA HIS A 436 -4.13 12.57 -26.11
C HIS A 436 -4.78 13.73 -25.34
N PRO A 437 -5.50 13.49 -24.23
CA PRO A 437 -6.19 14.55 -23.48
C PRO A 437 -5.29 15.68 -22.98
N SER A 438 -4.01 15.39 -22.72
CA SER A 438 -3.03 16.42 -22.32
C SER A 438 -2.64 17.37 -23.46
N LEU A 439 -3.08 17.11 -24.69
CA LEU A 439 -2.85 17.94 -25.88
C LEU A 439 -4.14 18.63 -26.35
N ASN A 440 -5.19 18.68 -25.54
CA ASN A 440 -6.45 19.28 -25.93
C ASN A 440 -6.29 20.78 -26.27
N GLY A 441 -6.54 21.13 -27.53
CA GLY A 441 -6.34 22.49 -28.06
C GLY A 441 -4.90 22.86 -28.37
N VAL A 442 -3.94 21.94 -28.14
CA VAL A 442 -2.54 22.09 -28.54
C VAL A 442 -2.42 21.68 -30.00
N HIS A 443 -2.01 22.61 -30.84
CA HIS A 443 -1.82 22.37 -32.28
C HIS A 443 -0.35 22.37 -32.70
N GLU A 444 0.51 22.94 -31.85
CA GLU A 444 1.94 23.09 -32.08
C GLU A 444 2.66 23.14 -30.73
N VAL A 445 3.81 22.50 -30.62
CA VAL A 445 4.71 22.55 -29.47
C VAL A 445 6.10 22.93 -29.93
N GLY A 446 6.72 23.90 -29.26
CA GLY A 446 8.12 24.23 -29.47
C GLY A 446 9.02 23.44 -28.53
N TYR A 447 9.87 22.60 -29.11
CA TYR A 447 10.80 21.72 -28.41
C TYR A 447 12.24 22.22 -28.60
N ILE A 448 12.88 22.67 -27.53
CA ILE A 448 14.02 23.58 -27.50
C ILE A 448 15.22 22.93 -26.79
N TYR A 449 16.17 22.46 -27.58
CA TYR A 449 17.40 21.78 -27.13
C TYR A 449 17.20 20.45 -26.39
N GLY A 450 15.97 19.92 -26.35
CA GLY A 450 15.66 18.66 -25.68
C GLY A 450 16.27 17.42 -26.33
N SER A 451 16.20 16.32 -25.58
CA SER A 451 16.54 14.95 -25.97
C SER A 451 15.34 14.18 -26.50
N GLY A 452 15.41 12.86 -26.50
CA GLY A 452 14.23 11.99 -26.51
C GLY A 452 14.37 10.84 -25.53
N PHE A 453 13.55 9.81 -25.70
CA PHE A 453 13.61 8.57 -24.93
C PHE A 453 14.09 7.40 -25.80
N ARG A 454 15.12 6.70 -25.32
CA ARG A 454 15.62 5.44 -25.89
C ARG A 454 14.69 4.28 -25.58
N THR A 455 14.21 4.23 -24.34
CA THR A 455 13.30 3.21 -23.83
C THR A 455 12.09 3.90 -23.22
N VAL A 456 10.89 3.35 -23.45
CA VAL A 456 9.64 3.83 -22.87
C VAL A 456 8.87 2.64 -22.30
N PRO A 457 8.03 2.84 -21.26
CA PRO A 457 7.20 1.76 -20.72
C PRO A 457 6.22 1.21 -21.75
N ASP A 458 5.91 -0.10 -21.68
CA ASP A 458 5.01 -0.78 -22.63
C ASP A 458 3.60 -0.17 -22.66
N ASN A 459 3.15 0.41 -21.55
CA ASN A 459 1.86 1.07 -21.43
C ASN A 459 1.89 2.58 -21.74
N ALA A 460 3.03 3.11 -22.20
CA ALA A 460 3.17 4.54 -22.46
C ALA A 460 2.66 4.96 -23.83
N VAL A 461 2.00 6.11 -23.83
CA VAL A 461 1.64 6.84 -25.05
C VAL A 461 2.70 7.88 -25.32
N THR A 462 3.39 7.77 -26.44
CA THR A 462 4.26 8.84 -26.96
C THR A 462 3.40 10.01 -27.44
N ILE A 463 3.32 11.07 -26.64
CA ILE A 463 2.50 12.25 -26.90
C ILE A 463 3.18 13.27 -27.80
N LEU A 464 4.51 13.37 -27.74
CA LEU A 464 5.34 14.15 -28.65
C LEU A 464 6.39 13.24 -29.28
N ARG A 465 6.60 13.37 -30.59
CA ARG A 465 7.67 12.67 -31.31
C ARG A 465 8.28 13.52 -32.40
N THR A 466 9.56 13.31 -32.70
CA THR A 466 10.12 13.80 -33.96
C THR A 466 9.55 13.04 -35.15
N ASP A 467 9.85 13.53 -36.35
CA ASP A 467 9.45 12.88 -37.59
C ASP A 467 10.56 11.94 -38.13
N ASP A 468 10.54 11.63 -39.43
CA ASP A 468 11.45 10.67 -40.07
C ASP A 468 12.83 11.23 -40.49
N ASP A 469 13.04 12.55 -40.44
CA ASP A 469 14.30 13.17 -40.87
C ASP A 469 15.03 13.97 -39.78
N SER A 470 14.45 14.06 -38.58
CA SER A 470 15.17 14.43 -37.37
C SER A 470 16.51 13.66 -37.17
N SER A 471 17.47 14.36 -36.57
CA SER A 471 18.84 13.92 -36.32
C SER A 471 19.27 14.18 -34.87
N SER A 472 20.24 13.44 -34.33
CA SER A 472 20.81 13.71 -33.00
C SER A 472 22.03 14.62 -33.16
N GLY A 473 22.00 15.80 -32.54
CA GLY A 473 22.96 16.88 -32.75
C GLY A 473 24.20 16.88 -31.89
N TRP A 474 24.10 16.37 -30.65
CA TRP A 474 25.10 16.62 -29.61
C TRP A 474 25.66 15.31 -29.03
N THR A 475 26.71 14.82 -29.67
CA THR A 475 27.87 14.17 -29.04
C THR A 475 27.63 13.26 -27.82
N VAL A 476 27.24 12.00 -28.01
CA VAL A 476 27.78 10.88 -27.20
C VAL A 476 27.80 9.54 -27.98
N GLU A 477 26.83 9.30 -28.86
CA GLU A 477 26.93 8.23 -29.87
C GLU A 477 28.01 8.57 -30.91
N PRO A 478 28.75 7.59 -31.47
CA PRO A 478 29.85 7.87 -32.38
C PRO A 478 29.39 8.81 -33.50
N PRO A 479 30.11 9.93 -33.75
CA PRO A 479 29.71 10.91 -34.75
C PRO A 479 29.37 10.24 -36.09
N GLY A 480 28.10 10.30 -36.50
CA GLY A 480 27.60 9.65 -37.72
C GLY A 480 26.73 8.40 -37.52
N SER A 481 26.38 8.01 -36.29
CA SER A 481 25.25 7.11 -36.07
C SER A 481 23.98 7.74 -36.68
N PRO A 482 23.23 7.04 -37.55
CA PRO A 482 21.94 7.55 -38.00
C PRO A 482 21.06 7.74 -36.76
N SER A 483 20.49 8.94 -36.63
CA SER A 483 19.57 9.22 -35.55
C SER A 483 18.39 8.25 -35.61
N PRO A 484 17.86 7.82 -34.46
CA PRO A 484 16.60 7.12 -34.46
C PRO A 484 15.55 8.03 -35.09
N ARG A 485 14.82 7.50 -36.07
CA ARG A 485 13.66 8.20 -36.64
C ARG A 485 12.48 8.07 -35.69
N ASN A 486 11.59 9.06 -35.68
CA ASN A 486 10.41 9.08 -34.80
C ASN A 486 10.75 8.93 -33.31
N VAL A 487 11.68 9.73 -32.81
CA VAL A 487 12.13 9.67 -31.42
C VAL A 487 11.00 10.14 -30.49
N PRO A 488 10.60 9.35 -29.48
CA PRO A 488 9.70 9.82 -28.43
C PRO A 488 10.34 10.99 -27.66
N CYS A 489 9.65 12.12 -27.57
CA CYS A 489 10.15 13.35 -26.93
C CYS A 489 9.39 13.69 -25.63
N ALA A 490 8.14 13.24 -25.56
CA ALA A 490 7.35 13.22 -24.34
C ALA A 490 6.44 11.99 -24.32
N ILE A 491 6.30 11.40 -23.14
CA ILE A 491 5.50 10.19 -22.90
C ILE A 491 4.53 10.42 -21.75
N ALA A 492 3.38 9.75 -21.80
CA ALA A 492 2.37 9.79 -20.76
C ALA A 492 1.83 8.37 -20.50
N PHE A 493 1.67 7.99 -19.24
CA PHE A 493 1.13 6.69 -18.84
C PHE A 493 0.51 6.71 -17.44
N GLN A 494 -0.24 5.66 -17.13
CA GLN A 494 -0.78 5.41 -15.80
C GLN A 494 0.21 4.54 -15.00
N TYR A 495 0.38 4.87 -13.72
CA TYR A 495 1.19 4.10 -12.78
C TYR A 495 0.40 3.95 -11.48
N GLY A 496 -0.16 2.75 -11.23
CA GLY A 496 -1.15 2.55 -10.18
C GLY A 496 -2.42 3.37 -10.41
N ALA A 497 -2.85 4.12 -9.40
CA ALA A 497 -3.96 5.07 -9.52
C ALA A 497 -3.53 6.43 -10.10
N GLY A 498 -2.23 6.75 -10.05
CA GLY A 498 -1.70 8.03 -10.52
C GLY A 498 -1.26 8.01 -11.97
N ARG A 499 -0.65 9.13 -12.38
CA ARG A 499 -0.30 9.40 -13.77
C ARG A 499 1.08 9.99 -13.85
N VAL A 500 1.83 9.56 -14.85
CA VAL A 500 3.20 10.01 -15.10
C VAL A 500 3.25 10.65 -16.49
N MET A 501 3.85 11.82 -16.56
CA MET A 501 4.28 12.44 -17.80
C MET A 501 5.77 12.74 -17.71
N MET A 502 6.51 12.33 -18.73
CA MET A 502 7.93 12.64 -18.85
C MET A 502 8.18 13.43 -20.12
N ILE A 503 8.95 14.51 -20.02
CA ILE A 503 9.32 15.38 -21.13
C ILE A 503 10.83 15.50 -21.16
N ALA A 504 11.45 15.15 -22.29
CA ALA A 504 12.91 15.19 -22.42
C ALA A 504 13.46 16.57 -22.82
N ASP A 505 12.77 17.65 -22.43
CA ASP A 505 13.15 19.03 -22.71
C ASP A 505 12.83 19.95 -21.53
N GLY A 506 13.87 20.41 -20.83
CA GLY A 506 13.74 21.40 -19.78
C GLY A 506 13.65 22.86 -20.26
N GLY A 507 14.00 23.15 -21.51
CA GLY A 507 13.94 24.47 -22.11
C GLY A 507 12.52 24.92 -22.46
N MET A 508 11.64 24.00 -22.85
CA MET A 508 10.34 24.36 -23.45
C MET A 508 9.39 25.17 -22.56
N PHE A 509 9.50 25.03 -21.23
CA PHE A 509 8.67 25.77 -20.27
C PHE A 509 9.37 26.94 -19.59
N THR A 510 10.62 27.24 -19.99
CA THR A 510 11.30 28.45 -19.51
C THR A 510 10.57 29.72 -19.96
N ALA A 511 10.75 30.82 -19.23
CA ALA A 511 10.17 32.13 -19.58
C ALA A 511 10.45 32.56 -21.03
N THR A 512 11.58 32.12 -21.61
CA THR A 512 11.97 32.45 -22.99
C THR A 512 11.10 31.71 -24.02
N TYR A 513 10.74 30.46 -23.74
CA TYR A 513 10.15 29.56 -24.73
C TYR A 513 8.71 29.14 -24.42
N LEU A 514 8.16 29.53 -23.28
CA LEU A 514 6.76 29.23 -22.91
C LEU A 514 5.74 29.77 -23.94
N GLY A 515 6.09 30.86 -24.64
CA GLY A 515 5.28 31.46 -25.71
C GLY A 515 5.49 30.84 -27.11
N HIS A 516 6.37 29.87 -27.27
CA HIS A 516 6.58 29.19 -28.55
C HIS A 516 5.46 28.16 -28.77
N GLY A 517 4.87 28.16 -29.97
CA GLY A 517 3.72 27.32 -30.29
C GLY A 517 2.59 27.45 -29.27
N ASN A 518 2.18 26.33 -28.69
CA ASN A 518 1.20 26.25 -27.61
C ASN A 518 1.80 25.65 -26.33
N ASN A 519 3.09 25.87 -26.04
CA ASN A 519 3.77 25.32 -24.86
C ASN A 519 3.04 25.65 -23.55
N SER A 520 2.54 26.87 -23.40
CA SER A 520 1.78 27.28 -22.21
C SER A 520 0.49 26.47 -22.05
N LEU A 521 -0.28 26.28 -23.13
CA LEU A 521 -1.51 25.48 -23.11
C LEU A 521 -1.22 23.99 -22.89
N PHE A 522 -0.10 23.50 -23.44
CA PHE A 522 0.37 22.14 -23.20
C PHE A 522 0.69 21.93 -21.71
N ALA A 523 1.40 22.85 -21.07
CA ALA A 523 1.69 22.77 -19.63
C ALA A 523 0.41 22.68 -18.78
N ILE A 524 -0.59 23.54 -19.01
CA ILE A 524 -1.88 23.46 -18.28
C ILE A 524 -2.59 22.14 -18.52
N SER A 525 -2.65 21.71 -19.78
CA SER A 525 -3.38 20.50 -20.16
C SER A 525 -2.70 19.25 -19.58
N ALA A 526 -1.36 19.24 -19.50
CA ALA A 526 -0.58 18.24 -18.81
C ALA A 526 -0.91 18.21 -17.30
N MET A 527 -0.84 19.33 -16.59
CA MET A 527 -1.13 19.38 -15.15
C MET A 527 -2.56 18.92 -14.83
N ARG A 528 -3.55 19.37 -15.61
CA ARG A 528 -4.94 18.93 -15.46
C ARG A 528 -5.14 17.45 -15.77
N TRP A 529 -4.36 16.87 -16.66
CA TRP A 529 -4.40 15.44 -16.93
C TRP A 529 -3.74 14.65 -15.80
N LEU A 530 -2.60 15.12 -15.28
CA LEU A 530 -1.87 14.52 -14.17
C LEU A 530 -2.68 14.50 -12.87
N ALA A 531 -3.32 15.61 -12.53
CA ALA A 531 -4.12 15.76 -11.31
C ALA A 531 -5.39 14.87 -11.23
N GLN A 532 -5.79 14.22 -12.33
CA GLN A 532 -7.01 13.40 -12.37
C GLN A 532 -6.90 12.11 -11.56
N GLY A 533 -5.68 11.60 -11.32
CA GLY A 533 -5.51 10.41 -10.46
C GLY A 533 -5.93 10.66 -9.01
N LYS A 534 -5.74 11.89 -8.52
CA LYS A 534 -6.02 12.30 -7.13
C LYS A 534 -7.47 12.66 -6.84
N SER A 535 -8.39 12.42 -7.78
CA SER A 535 -9.84 12.59 -7.55
C SER A 535 -10.42 11.61 -6.52
N LEU A 536 -9.64 10.64 -6.05
CA LEU A 536 -10.02 9.63 -5.05
C LEU A 536 -9.58 9.95 -3.60
N ARG A 537 -8.88 11.07 -3.31
CA ARG A 537 -8.30 11.34 -1.97
C ARG A 537 -9.29 11.47 -0.81
N HIS A 538 -10.52 11.93 -1.02
CA HIS A 538 -11.53 11.95 0.06
C HIS A 538 -11.84 10.55 0.60
N TYR A 539 -11.70 9.53 -0.24
CA TYR A 539 -11.86 8.13 0.16
C TYR A 539 -10.61 7.59 0.82
N TRP A 540 -9.41 8.09 0.46
CA TRP A 540 -8.16 7.71 1.11
C TRP A 540 -8.10 8.20 2.56
N TYR A 541 -8.45 9.46 2.87
CA TYR A 541 -8.46 9.92 4.27
C TYR A 541 -9.53 9.19 5.09
N GLY A 542 -10.70 8.91 4.50
CA GLY A 542 -11.70 8.04 5.13
C GLY A 542 -11.18 6.62 5.35
N ALA A 543 -10.53 6.03 4.36
CA ALA A 543 -9.89 4.72 4.43
C ALA A 543 -8.79 4.67 5.48
N GLN A 544 -7.92 5.69 5.55
CA GLN A 544 -6.83 5.76 6.51
C GLN A 544 -7.35 6.00 7.92
N ALA A 545 -8.38 6.82 8.10
CA ALA A 545 -9.07 6.98 9.37
C ALA A 545 -9.67 5.64 9.83
N LEU A 546 -10.30 4.88 8.92
CA LEU A 546 -10.81 3.55 9.22
C LEU A 546 -9.69 2.56 9.57
N ARG A 547 -8.58 2.54 8.81
CA ARG A 547 -7.40 1.71 9.15
C ARG A 547 -6.82 2.04 10.52
N ASN A 548 -6.72 3.34 10.84
CA ASN A 548 -6.26 3.78 12.16
C ASN A 548 -7.20 3.36 13.29
N GLN A 549 -8.47 3.02 13.00
CA GLN A 549 -9.44 2.44 13.93
C GLN A 549 -9.45 0.91 13.89
N GLY A 550 -8.50 0.26 13.21
CA GLY A 550 -8.37 -1.20 13.14
C GLY A 550 -9.20 -1.86 12.03
N TYR A 551 -9.82 -1.10 11.14
CA TYR A 551 -10.57 -1.67 10.01
C TYR A 551 -9.64 -2.10 8.88
N GLY A 552 -9.88 -3.30 8.32
CA GLY A 552 -9.31 -3.68 7.04
C GLY A 552 -9.95 -2.83 5.95
N VAL A 553 -9.15 -2.17 5.09
CA VAL A 553 -9.72 -1.32 4.03
C VAL A 553 -9.16 -1.68 2.67
N MET A 554 -10.06 -2.17 1.81
CA MET A 554 -9.76 -2.56 0.44
C MET A 554 -10.28 -1.54 -0.57
N SER A 555 -9.59 -1.44 -1.69
CA SER A 555 -10.02 -0.62 -2.83
C SER A 555 -10.49 -1.53 -3.97
N MET A 556 -11.73 -1.37 -4.39
CA MET A 556 -12.30 -2.11 -5.51
C MET A 556 -11.97 -1.40 -6.81
N LYS A 557 -11.11 -2.02 -7.63
CA LYS A 557 -10.70 -1.52 -8.96
C LYS A 557 -11.58 -2.03 -10.10
N GLN A 558 -12.40 -3.05 -9.85
CA GLN A 558 -13.39 -3.61 -10.78
C GLN A 558 -14.62 -4.07 -9.98
N PHE A 559 -15.82 -3.67 -10.41
CA PHE A 559 -17.05 -3.94 -9.68
C PHE A 559 -17.54 -5.36 -9.94
N ASN A 560 -17.25 -6.29 -9.02
CA ASN A 560 -17.69 -7.68 -9.13
C ASN A 560 -17.92 -8.31 -7.75
N ALA A 561 -18.80 -9.32 -7.69
CA ALA A 561 -19.19 -9.99 -6.46
C ALA A 561 -18.03 -10.69 -5.74
N THR A 562 -17.03 -11.20 -6.47
CA THR A 562 -15.89 -11.90 -5.88
C THR A 562 -15.03 -10.99 -5.00
N VAL A 563 -14.97 -9.68 -5.30
CA VAL A 563 -14.24 -8.71 -4.46
C VAL A 563 -15.01 -8.39 -3.17
N LEU A 564 -16.32 -8.62 -3.15
CA LEU A 564 -17.18 -8.39 -1.98
C LEU A 564 -17.30 -9.62 -1.06
N GLU A 565 -16.90 -10.80 -1.53
CA GLU A 565 -16.98 -12.03 -0.74
C GLU A 565 -16.07 -11.93 0.50
N GLY A 566 -16.65 -12.11 1.69
CA GLY A 566 -15.93 -11.99 2.96
C GLY A 566 -15.71 -10.56 3.46
N THR A 567 -16.45 -9.58 2.93
CA THR A 567 -16.34 -8.17 3.33
C THR A 567 -17.57 -7.71 4.09
N ASP A 568 -17.39 -6.86 5.10
CA ASP A 568 -18.46 -6.51 6.06
C ASP A 568 -19.21 -5.23 5.69
N ALA A 569 -18.56 -4.32 4.96
CA ALA A 569 -19.24 -3.12 4.47
C ALA A 569 -18.69 -2.63 3.13
N LEU A 570 -19.60 -2.11 2.32
CA LEU A 570 -19.29 -1.47 1.04
C LEU A 570 -19.52 0.03 1.15
N ILE A 571 -18.51 0.82 0.81
CA ILE A 571 -18.61 2.27 0.65
C ILE A 571 -18.75 2.59 -0.85
N LEU A 572 -19.94 3.07 -1.22
CA LEU A 572 -20.23 3.51 -2.58
C LEU A 572 -20.16 5.04 -2.68
N PRO A 573 -19.33 5.59 -3.56
CA PRO A 573 -19.39 7.00 -3.90
C PRO A 573 -20.67 7.29 -4.70
N VAL A 574 -21.26 8.48 -4.49
CA VAL A 574 -22.21 9.02 -5.45
C VAL A 574 -21.44 9.32 -6.73
N SER A 575 -21.74 8.62 -7.82
CA SER A 575 -20.95 8.70 -9.07
C SER A 575 -21.71 9.28 -10.25
N MET A 576 -20.97 9.77 -11.25
CA MET A 576 -21.52 10.19 -12.54
C MET A 576 -21.80 9.02 -13.48
N ASP A 577 -21.06 7.93 -13.35
CA ASP A 577 -21.33 6.74 -14.14
C ASP A 577 -22.43 5.96 -13.42
N PRO A 578 -23.57 5.69 -14.08
CA PRO A 578 -24.65 4.95 -13.46
C PRO A 578 -24.17 3.54 -13.18
N TYR A 579 -24.38 3.07 -11.94
CA TYR A 579 -24.18 1.65 -11.61
C TYR A 579 -25.02 0.82 -12.60
N LEU A 580 -24.34 -0.03 -13.35
CA LEU A 580 -24.95 -0.89 -14.35
C LEU A 580 -25.91 -1.86 -13.67
N GLY A 581 -26.89 -2.37 -14.41
CA GLY A 581 -27.88 -3.31 -13.85
C GLY A 581 -27.25 -4.52 -13.15
N VAL A 582 -26.11 -5.01 -13.64
CA VAL A 582 -25.36 -6.09 -12.98
C VAL A 582 -24.73 -5.65 -11.65
N GLU A 583 -24.21 -4.42 -11.57
CA GLU A 583 -23.60 -3.88 -10.35
C GLU A 583 -24.67 -3.61 -9.30
N LYS A 584 -25.84 -3.09 -9.71
CA LYS A 584 -27.01 -2.95 -8.83
C LYS A 584 -27.45 -4.28 -8.24
N THR A 585 -27.52 -5.35 -9.04
CA THR A 585 -27.84 -6.70 -8.54
C THR A 585 -26.79 -7.20 -7.56
N ILE A 586 -25.50 -6.94 -7.81
CA ILE A 586 -24.42 -7.32 -6.88
C ILE A 586 -24.56 -6.55 -5.55
N ILE A 587 -24.85 -5.25 -5.60
CA ILE A 587 -25.09 -4.43 -4.40
C ILE A 587 -26.31 -4.96 -3.63
N GLU A 588 -27.38 -5.33 -4.34
CA GLU A 588 -28.59 -5.87 -3.74
C GLU A 588 -28.36 -7.21 -3.07
N GLU A 589 -27.68 -8.15 -3.73
CA GLU A 589 -27.31 -9.44 -3.14
C GLU A 589 -26.42 -9.22 -1.90
N TYR A 590 -25.41 -8.35 -1.99
CA TYR A 590 -24.49 -8.04 -0.88
C TYR A 590 -25.20 -7.48 0.37
N VAL A 591 -26.20 -6.61 0.19
CA VAL A 591 -26.92 -6.00 1.32
C VAL A 591 -28.02 -6.92 1.84
N THR A 592 -28.82 -7.52 0.94
CA THR A 592 -30.06 -8.22 1.34
C THR A 592 -29.88 -9.71 1.61
N VAL A 593 -28.99 -10.35 0.86
CA VAL A 593 -28.74 -11.80 0.97
C VAL A 593 -27.64 -12.05 2.00
N ASP A 594 -26.55 -11.28 1.93
CA ASP A 594 -25.39 -11.48 2.80
C ASP A 594 -25.52 -10.71 4.13
N GLY A 595 -26.35 -9.65 4.18
CA GLY A 595 -26.61 -8.87 5.39
C GLY A 595 -25.51 -7.86 5.73
N ASN A 596 -24.64 -7.54 4.77
CA ASN A 596 -23.50 -6.64 4.95
C ASN A 596 -23.91 -5.16 4.95
N GLY A 597 -23.05 -4.31 5.51
CA GLY A 597 -23.28 -2.87 5.61
C GLY A 597 -23.11 -2.14 4.27
N LEU A 598 -23.89 -1.08 4.05
CA LEU A 598 -23.75 -0.20 2.89
C LEU A 598 -23.64 1.26 3.33
N PHE A 599 -22.56 1.92 2.92
CA PHE A 599 -22.32 3.33 3.16
C PHE A 599 -22.36 4.09 1.84
N LEU A 600 -23.25 5.08 1.74
CA LEU A 600 -23.34 5.96 0.57
C LEU A 600 -22.64 7.28 0.90
N ILE A 601 -21.58 7.61 0.16
CA ILE A 601 -20.83 8.87 0.34
C ILE A 601 -21.04 9.79 -0.85
N GLY A 602 -21.79 10.86 -0.65
CA GLY A 602 -21.91 11.96 -1.59
C GLY A 602 -22.93 13.01 -1.16
N GLU A 603 -22.99 14.10 -1.92
CA GLU A 603 -23.88 15.21 -1.60
C GLU A 603 -25.31 14.92 -2.10
N ALA A 604 -26.31 15.06 -1.22
CA ALA A 604 -27.66 14.59 -1.50
C ALA A 604 -28.40 15.32 -2.63
N SER A 605 -27.95 16.54 -2.94
CA SER A 605 -28.42 17.33 -4.09
C SER A 605 -28.08 16.69 -5.44
N PHE A 606 -27.20 15.69 -5.47
CA PHE A 606 -26.65 15.06 -6.67
C PHE A 606 -26.79 13.55 -6.72
N TYR A 607 -27.67 12.95 -5.90
CA TYR A 607 -28.07 11.57 -6.14
C TYR A 607 -28.68 11.48 -7.55
N GLY A 608 -27.94 10.89 -8.49
CA GLY A 608 -28.51 10.43 -9.75
C GLY A 608 -29.66 9.47 -9.45
N ASP A 609 -30.61 9.36 -10.38
CA ASP A 609 -31.80 8.51 -10.21
C ASP A 609 -31.40 7.12 -9.71
N ASP A 610 -30.24 6.58 -10.09
CA ASP A 610 -29.77 5.26 -9.67
C ASP A 610 -29.47 5.07 -8.18
N ILE A 611 -28.84 6.03 -7.49
CA ILE A 611 -28.58 5.87 -6.05
C ILE A 611 -29.83 6.20 -5.25
N ARG A 612 -30.64 7.14 -5.75
CA ARG A 612 -31.96 7.37 -5.20
C ARG A 612 -32.81 6.09 -5.33
N ASP A 613 -32.78 5.41 -6.47
CA ASP A 613 -33.49 4.16 -6.69
C ASP A 613 -32.98 3.06 -5.75
N ILE A 614 -31.65 2.85 -5.68
CA ILE A 614 -31.03 1.90 -4.73
C ILE A 614 -31.51 2.20 -3.31
N ALA A 615 -31.39 3.45 -2.85
CA ALA A 615 -31.74 3.79 -1.48
C ALA A 615 -33.26 3.79 -1.22
N THR A 616 -34.10 4.12 -2.21
CA THR A 616 -35.57 4.04 -2.12
C THR A 616 -36.04 2.59 -2.09
N ASP A 617 -35.40 1.69 -2.85
CA ASP A 617 -35.67 0.25 -2.85
C ASP A 617 -35.38 -0.36 -1.46
N TYR A 618 -34.50 0.26 -0.67
CA TYR A 618 -34.23 -0.10 0.74
C TYR A 618 -35.02 0.72 1.77
N GLY A 619 -36.04 1.47 1.34
CA GLY A 619 -36.93 2.23 2.23
C GLY A 619 -36.29 3.47 2.85
N ILE A 620 -35.23 4.01 2.23
CA ILE A 620 -34.61 5.27 2.64
C ILE A 620 -35.16 6.36 1.71
N TYR A 621 -36.07 7.17 2.25
CA TYR A 621 -36.62 8.31 1.55
C TYR A 621 -35.81 9.56 1.88
N PHE A 622 -35.48 10.35 0.86
CA PHE A 622 -34.75 11.61 1.02
C PHE A 622 -35.66 12.76 0.66
N ASP A 623 -35.64 13.84 1.43
CA ASP A 623 -36.09 15.13 0.93
C ASP A 623 -35.06 15.73 -0.04
N SER A 624 -35.39 16.88 -0.64
CA SER A 624 -34.45 17.65 -1.46
C SER A 624 -33.18 18.12 -0.73
N LEU A 625 -33.09 17.87 0.59
CA LEU A 625 -32.05 18.34 1.52
C LEU A 625 -31.19 17.16 2.03
N GLY A 626 -31.50 15.93 1.62
CA GLY A 626 -30.80 14.74 2.10
C GLY A 626 -31.01 14.52 3.59
N THR A 627 -32.23 14.64 4.09
CA THR A 627 -32.63 14.14 5.42
C THR A 627 -33.39 12.83 5.24
N THR A 628 -33.19 11.82 6.09
CA THR A 628 -34.00 10.60 6.10
C THR A 628 -35.44 10.98 6.46
N LEU A 629 -36.35 10.79 5.53
CA LEU A 629 -37.78 10.96 5.73
C LEU A 629 -38.40 9.63 6.17
N GLU A 630 -39.37 9.69 7.09
CA GLU A 630 -40.21 8.53 7.44
C GLU A 630 -41.28 8.25 6.36
N ASP A 631 -41.56 9.21 5.45
CA ASP A 631 -42.59 9.11 4.40
C ASP A 631 -42.34 10.09 3.22
N GLU A 632 -42.97 9.86 2.07
CA GLU A 632 -42.73 10.50 0.76
C GLU A 632 -43.16 12.00 0.69
N ASP A 633 -43.96 12.49 1.63
CA ASP A 633 -44.73 13.75 1.51
C ASP A 633 -44.03 15.05 1.99
N ASP A 634 -42.82 15.01 2.58
CA ASP A 634 -42.23 16.13 3.36
C ASP A 634 -41.26 17.08 2.60
N TYR A 635 -41.52 17.37 1.32
CA TYR A 635 -40.62 18.16 0.45
C TYR A 635 -40.79 19.71 0.55
N ALA A 636 -39.89 20.46 1.23
CA ALA A 636 -39.65 21.91 0.95
C ALA A 636 -38.35 22.56 1.54
N SER A 637 -37.38 22.85 0.66
CA SER A 637 -36.38 23.95 0.63
C SER A 637 -35.51 24.31 1.87
N THR A 638 -34.20 24.03 1.81
CA THR A 638 -33.01 24.92 1.90
C THR A 638 -31.70 24.12 2.15
N SER A 639 -30.60 24.49 1.48
CA SER A 639 -29.31 23.76 1.42
C SER A 639 -28.53 23.62 2.73
N PHE A 640 -27.98 22.42 3.04
CA PHE A 640 -26.65 22.12 3.64
C PHE A 640 -26.38 20.58 3.72
N TYR A 641 -25.11 20.18 3.90
CA TYR A 641 -24.53 18.81 3.87
C TYR A 641 -25.16 17.79 4.86
N ASN A 642 -25.34 16.53 4.46
CA ASN A 642 -25.70 15.40 5.33
C ASN A 642 -24.95 14.09 4.98
N ARG A 643 -24.74 13.21 5.98
CA ARG A 643 -24.08 11.88 5.92
C ARG A 643 -25.07 10.79 6.35
N PHE A 644 -25.03 9.59 5.76
CA PHE A 644 -25.98 8.51 6.07
C PHE A 644 -25.31 7.16 6.37
N LEU A 645 -25.89 6.44 7.35
CA LEU A 645 -25.59 5.06 7.73
C LEU A 645 -26.81 4.17 7.48
N LEU A 646 -26.63 3.05 6.79
CA LEU A 646 -27.49 1.88 6.91
C LEU A 646 -26.85 0.95 7.95
N ASP A 647 -27.51 0.77 9.09
CA ASP A 647 -27.06 -0.11 10.17
C ASP A 647 -27.83 -1.44 10.13
N SER A 648 -27.11 -2.55 9.95
CA SER A 648 -27.62 -3.92 10.16
C SER A 648 -27.41 -4.43 11.60
N GLY A 649 -26.89 -3.59 12.50
CA GLY A 649 -26.80 -3.80 13.95
C GLY A 649 -25.40 -4.07 14.50
N ASN A 650 -24.34 -4.00 13.67
CA ASN A 650 -23.00 -4.50 14.02
C ASN A 650 -21.87 -3.44 14.08
N ILE A 651 -22.09 -2.16 13.69
CA ILE A 651 -21.02 -1.15 13.64
C ILE A 651 -21.32 0.02 14.60
N GLN A 652 -20.42 0.29 15.56
CA GLN A 652 -20.58 1.42 16.48
C GLN A 652 -20.40 2.77 15.76
N THR A 653 -21.44 3.59 15.78
CA THR A 653 -21.60 4.86 15.05
C THR A 653 -20.67 6.02 15.47
N HIS A 654 -19.88 5.88 16.55
CA HIS A 654 -19.12 6.99 17.13
C HIS A 654 -17.77 7.28 16.43
N ALA A 655 -17.12 6.26 15.85
CA ALA A 655 -15.75 6.37 15.32
C ALA A 655 -15.64 7.14 14.00
N ILE A 656 -16.65 7.06 13.12
CA ILE A 656 -16.61 7.62 11.76
C ILE A 656 -16.83 9.15 11.76
N THR A 657 -17.52 9.68 12.77
CA THR A 657 -17.80 11.13 12.87
C THR A 657 -16.57 11.98 13.19
N GLN A 658 -15.59 11.46 13.95
CA GLN A 658 -14.42 12.23 14.39
C GLN A 658 -13.26 12.25 13.37
N GLY A 659 -13.12 11.23 12.52
CA GLY A 659 -12.03 11.14 11.53
C GLY A 659 -12.18 12.02 10.28
N VAL A 660 -13.34 12.67 10.08
CA VAL A 660 -13.66 13.46 8.88
C VAL A 660 -14.01 14.93 9.23
N GLU A 661 -13.78 15.36 10.48
CA GLU A 661 -13.77 16.78 10.86
C GLU A 661 -12.37 17.40 10.78
N GLY A 662 -11.33 16.60 10.51
CA GLY A 662 -9.93 17.00 10.33
C GLY A 662 -9.55 17.19 8.87
#